data_AF-A0A800HA82-F1
#
_entry.id   AF-A0A800HA82-F1
#
_cell.length_a   1.000
_cell.length_b   1.000
_cell.length_c   1.000
_cell.angle_alpha   90.00
_cell.angle_beta   90.00
_cell.angle_gamma   90.00
#
_symmetry.space_group_name_H-M   'P 1'
#
loop_
_entity.id
_entity.type
_entity.pdbx_description
1 polymer ?
#
loop_
_entity_poly.entity_id
_entity_poly.type
_entity_poly.pdbx_seq_one_letter_code
_entity_poly.pdbx_strand_id
1 'polypeptide(L)'
;RDKATSLPYITLFGLDSLDENGQRNYDELIDSDPNIMNVVDGELMFPTLHPFANSDSLVGGTNAEHLQGQLGSGLLYTSSSSSEVNADHRWMIEAVYSNQSSTISLGFMLVEGSEEVIQNGVTLKRGLDYNIDYFSGTIVLLGDAGNDPNAKLSINYDKHELVSFDKKTIFGTRAQMDLGKKNSFIGATALYFNQSIINEKVEVGYEPTRNFIWDLNGRYEWDVDGVTRILDKLPVIEAEKMSSFSIEGEIAQVMPNPNSINNPETGDHNGVAFIDDFEGSKRTTSPSIQRRFWKASSAPIFYDDIMSSFEDEYSQRHRGNLHWFNPYVPYRTREIWPNQSTSLRAGNETTDVMVLRYKSKRHQRDIDPDSLWVGVTTSLYSGDYDQIQSKFFEIWVKGSSGRIHIDLGKISEDMDGDGQLNTEDKPAAGLTLGNGFLEDDEDTGLDGCFDEKEDGWGGCLEGDTTYTEFLNSGETDIINASSDVDSQDPNGDNWNYDQNNNSDYTQVNGTEGNGTGNKIQEGGKYPDTEDLDRSTFLDKTNDYFSTQFMLTDTTYLAGETEKNGEPTGWRLFRVPLSDFKQVKNIEWNEIRYVRLAITGLDSIQNQLQIAKMEIVGNEWQEKGIVGLDTGSVDTSDFFNQLLGNIYGRDDDDDPTFQVAVVNTEDNADYIPPKGVKGEYDRLNEIRSKEQSLVLKFDHLPSKATGVAQKTLYTLNDNQKRSFMTYDFMKMYVHGNSPWITSLETDVEVFLKFGLGDAYYEITKPVYNGWDEDDNRNSFNIDLDWLTALKQADTSKIKKNRETDVLIDSADVRKYYFTDKEGQLTGEKVQIAGKPALNRLQYFSVGVKNIGDEPITGEVWLDELRLSGVKKEKGVAMRVQSKFNLSDLGSATVVYSRQDAEYHRLQERVSRGTNTSENLNVSGKMDLHRLLPRSWGISIPLSGSLTRNQSRPK
;
A
#
# COMPACT_ATOMS: atom_id res chain seq x y z
N ARG A 1 25.76 -17.82 2.78
CA ARG A 1 26.97 -18.31 2.11
C ARG A 1 26.63 -18.61 0.67
N ASP A 2 27.51 -18.26 -0.24
CA ASP A 2 27.37 -18.61 -1.65
C ASP A 2 27.43 -20.12 -1.87
N LYS A 3 26.63 -20.63 -2.80
CA LYS A 3 26.49 -22.07 -3.06
C LYS A 3 27.73 -22.67 -3.73
N ALA A 4 28.49 -21.89 -4.49
CA ALA A 4 29.64 -22.39 -5.24
C ALA A 4 30.95 -22.29 -4.46
N THR A 5 31.23 -21.12 -3.90
CA THR A 5 32.47 -20.81 -3.17
C THR A 5 32.39 -21.17 -1.68
N SER A 6 31.18 -21.35 -1.13
CA SER A 6 30.94 -21.51 0.32
C SER A 6 31.41 -20.34 1.19
N LEU A 7 31.82 -19.21 0.59
CA LEU A 7 32.18 -18.00 1.31
C LEU A 7 30.93 -17.30 1.88
N PRO A 8 31.03 -16.64 3.05
CA PRO A 8 29.97 -15.76 3.54
C PRO A 8 29.72 -14.60 2.58
N TYR A 9 28.47 -14.11 2.53
CA TYR A 9 28.12 -13.01 1.63
C TYR A 9 28.71 -11.67 2.11
N ILE A 10 28.90 -11.48 3.40
CA ILE A 10 29.60 -10.31 3.95
C ILE A 10 31.04 -10.22 3.40
N THR A 11 31.73 -11.35 3.29
CA THR A 11 33.07 -11.45 2.68
C THR A 11 33.01 -11.14 1.18
N LEU A 12 32.03 -11.72 0.49
CA LEU A 12 31.85 -11.55 -0.95
C LEU A 12 31.51 -10.11 -1.35
N PHE A 13 30.79 -9.37 -0.50
CA PHE A 13 30.47 -7.96 -0.72
C PHE A 13 31.56 -7.01 -0.20
N GLY A 14 32.69 -7.54 0.28
CA GLY A 14 33.83 -6.75 0.74
C GLY A 14 33.67 -6.13 2.13
N LEU A 15 32.66 -6.55 2.91
CA LEU A 15 32.43 -6.08 4.29
C LEU A 15 33.32 -6.79 5.32
N ASP A 16 33.94 -7.90 4.95
CA ASP A 16 34.82 -8.74 5.79
C ASP A 16 36.10 -8.99 4.99
N SER A 17 37.13 -8.22 5.30
CA SER A 17 38.44 -8.26 4.65
C SER A 17 39.59 -8.42 5.65
N LEU A 18 39.33 -8.18 6.94
CA LEU A 18 40.31 -8.17 8.01
C LEU A 18 39.87 -9.09 9.16
N ASP A 19 40.82 -9.69 9.87
CA ASP A 19 40.53 -10.37 11.12
C ASP A 19 40.46 -9.38 12.30
N GLU A 20 40.04 -9.86 13.49
CA GLU A 20 40.06 -9.09 14.74
C GLU A 20 41.41 -8.37 15.04
N ASN A 21 42.53 -8.83 14.45
CA ASN A 21 43.86 -8.23 14.63
C ASN A 21 44.23 -7.22 13.52
N GLY A 22 43.32 -6.93 12.59
CA GLY A 22 43.53 -6.06 11.44
C GLY A 22 44.42 -6.66 10.35
N GLN A 23 44.62 -7.98 10.32
CA GLN A 23 45.34 -8.67 9.25
C GLN A 23 44.38 -9.08 8.13
N ARG A 24 44.86 -9.07 6.88
CA ARG A 24 44.07 -9.52 5.72
C ARG A 24 43.76 -11.02 5.81
N ASN A 25 42.65 -11.34 6.42
CA ASN A 25 42.09 -12.67 6.54
C ASN A 25 40.59 -12.52 6.85
N TYR A 26 39.78 -13.50 6.46
CA TYR A 26 38.34 -13.45 6.69
C TYR A 26 37.99 -14.14 8.01
N ASP A 27 37.24 -13.47 8.89
CA ASP A 27 36.80 -14.02 10.18
C ASP A 27 35.27 -14.11 10.32
N GLU A 28 34.54 -13.80 9.24
CA GLU A 28 33.08 -13.81 9.16
C GLU A 28 32.40 -12.79 10.08
N LEU A 29 33.13 -11.76 10.51
CA LEU A 29 32.62 -10.56 11.16
C LEU A 29 32.75 -9.37 10.19
N ILE A 30 31.81 -8.43 10.28
CA ILE A 30 31.94 -7.19 9.50
C ILE A 30 33.09 -6.37 10.08
N ASP A 31 33.99 -5.92 9.21
CA ASP A 31 35.13 -5.09 9.56
C ASP A 31 34.67 -3.82 10.30
N SER A 32 35.24 -3.54 11.48
CA SER A 32 34.98 -2.31 12.24
C SER A 32 35.77 -1.12 11.67
N ASP A 33 35.60 -0.86 10.37
CA ASP A 33 36.19 0.26 9.64
C ASP A 33 35.15 1.39 9.49
N PRO A 34 35.48 2.67 9.79
CA PRO A 34 34.58 3.80 9.57
C PRO A 34 34.07 3.95 8.13
N ASN A 35 34.76 3.40 7.13
CA ASN A 35 34.33 3.38 5.73
C ASN A 35 33.33 2.25 5.40
N ILE A 36 33.16 1.29 6.33
CA ILE A 36 32.24 0.16 6.21
C ILE A 36 31.07 0.32 7.18
N MET A 37 31.32 0.81 8.40
CA MET A 37 30.30 0.96 9.43
C MET A 37 30.44 2.29 10.16
N ASN A 38 29.39 3.13 10.06
CA ASN A 38 29.22 4.29 10.89
C ASN A 38 28.36 3.91 12.10
N VAL A 39 29.01 3.62 13.23
CA VAL A 39 28.34 3.18 14.47
C VAL A 39 27.51 4.30 15.11
N VAL A 40 27.84 5.57 14.83
CA VAL A 40 27.14 6.73 15.40
C VAL A 40 25.77 6.90 14.75
N ASP A 41 25.73 6.86 13.41
CA ASP A 41 24.50 7.07 12.65
C ASP A 41 23.79 5.74 12.29
N GLY A 42 24.43 4.60 12.57
CA GLY A 42 23.88 3.26 12.32
C GLY A 42 23.92 2.85 10.84
N GLU A 43 24.83 3.41 10.06
CA GLU A 43 24.92 3.19 8.62
C GLU A 43 25.91 2.05 8.30
N LEU A 44 25.49 1.16 7.40
CA LEU A 44 26.35 0.14 6.80
C LEU A 44 26.66 0.57 5.35
N MET A 45 27.93 0.77 5.06
CA MET A 45 28.43 1.24 3.77
C MET A 45 29.10 0.08 3.04
N PHE A 46 28.63 -0.20 1.82
CA PHE A 46 29.27 -1.16 0.96
C PHE A 46 30.46 -0.49 0.25
N PRO A 47 31.63 -1.15 0.13
CA PRO A 47 32.82 -0.57 -0.49
C PRO A 47 32.75 -0.49 -2.04
N THR A 48 31.55 -0.64 -2.62
CA THR A 48 31.30 -0.65 -4.07
C THR A 48 30.04 0.14 -4.39
N LEU A 49 29.96 0.70 -5.60
CA LEU A 49 28.81 1.52 -6.02
C LEU A 49 27.55 0.69 -6.23
N HIS A 50 27.70 -0.52 -6.79
CA HIS A 50 26.59 -1.39 -7.15
C HIS A 50 26.73 -2.80 -6.53
N PRO A 51 26.72 -2.93 -5.19
CA PRO A 51 27.04 -4.18 -4.51
C PRO A 51 26.15 -5.36 -4.89
N PHE A 52 24.91 -5.08 -5.32
CA PHE A 52 23.91 -6.09 -5.65
C PHE A 52 23.62 -6.21 -7.16
N ALA A 53 24.42 -5.57 -8.02
CA ALA A 53 24.19 -5.56 -9.46
C ALA A 53 25.45 -5.94 -10.25
N ASN A 54 25.47 -5.59 -11.54
CA ASN A 54 26.48 -6.07 -12.47
C ASN A 54 27.90 -5.54 -12.17
N SER A 55 28.84 -6.48 -12.18
CA SER A 55 30.31 -6.35 -12.28
C SER A 55 31.13 -5.69 -11.17
N ASP A 56 30.57 -4.89 -10.26
CA ASP A 56 31.40 -4.08 -9.34
C ASP A 56 31.81 -4.77 -8.03
N SER A 57 30.95 -5.59 -7.42
CA SER A 57 31.25 -6.27 -6.14
C SER A 57 31.83 -7.66 -6.28
N LEU A 58 31.41 -8.38 -7.33
CA LEU A 58 31.77 -9.78 -7.57
C LEU A 58 32.33 -9.90 -8.98
N VAL A 59 33.50 -10.53 -9.13
CA VAL A 59 34.15 -10.75 -10.44
C VAL A 59 33.17 -11.49 -11.37
N GLY A 60 32.63 -10.76 -12.36
CA GLY A 60 31.67 -11.27 -13.32
C GLY A 60 30.19 -10.97 -13.02
N GLY A 61 29.81 -10.50 -11.83
CA GLY A 61 28.42 -10.08 -11.50
C GLY A 61 27.34 -11.10 -11.92
N THR A 62 26.26 -10.63 -12.55
CA THR A 62 25.20 -11.52 -13.08
C THR A 62 25.65 -12.34 -14.30
N ASN A 63 26.78 -11.98 -14.93
CA ASN A 63 27.38 -12.78 -16.00
C ASN A 63 28.14 -14.00 -15.47
N ALA A 64 28.39 -14.08 -14.16
CA ALA A 64 28.98 -15.24 -13.54
C ALA A 64 27.91 -16.32 -13.34
N GLU A 65 28.08 -17.47 -14.00
CA GLU A 65 27.13 -18.60 -13.99
C GLU A 65 26.73 -19.07 -12.58
N HIS A 66 27.63 -18.93 -11.59
CA HIS A 66 27.36 -19.32 -10.21
C HIS A 66 26.53 -18.30 -9.39
N LEU A 67 26.45 -17.05 -9.85
CA LEU A 67 25.69 -15.96 -9.22
C LEU A 67 24.35 -15.70 -9.91
N GLN A 68 24.11 -16.33 -11.06
CA GLN A 68 22.82 -16.28 -11.74
C GLN A 68 21.70 -16.81 -10.81
N GLY A 69 20.64 -16.03 -10.67
CA GLY A 69 19.52 -16.27 -9.75
C GLY A 69 19.78 -15.91 -8.28
N GLN A 70 21.02 -15.58 -7.89
CA GLN A 70 21.33 -15.05 -6.55
C GLN A 70 21.28 -13.51 -6.50
N LEU A 71 21.79 -12.86 -7.55
CA LEU A 71 21.72 -11.40 -7.72
C LEU A 71 20.47 -11.01 -8.53
N GLY A 72 20.00 -9.77 -8.31
CA GLY A 72 19.00 -9.15 -9.17
C GLY A 72 19.60 -8.65 -10.48
N SER A 73 18.74 -8.18 -11.37
CA SER A 73 19.13 -7.48 -12.61
C SER A 73 19.71 -6.09 -12.35
N GLY A 74 19.54 -5.56 -11.14
CA GLY A 74 20.12 -4.28 -10.72
C GLY A 74 19.18 -3.10 -10.89
N LEU A 75 17.86 -3.36 -10.96
CA LEU A 75 16.86 -2.31 -11.17
C LEU A 75 16.88 -1.24 -10.10
N LEU A 76 17.34 -1.56 -8.88
CA LEU A 76 17.57 -0.59 -7.80
C LEU A 76 18.44 0.60 -8.22
N TYR A 77 19.35 0.42 -9.18
CA TYR A 77 20.29 1.45 -9.62
C TYR A 77 19.92 2.09 -10.96
N THR A 78 18.97 1.51 -11.69
CA THR A 78 18.66 1.89 -13.08
C THR A 78 17.19 2.23 -13.32
N SER A 79 16.29 1.86 -12.41
CA SER A 79 14.85 2.11 -12.52
C SER A 79 14.39 3.01 -11.37
N SER A 80 13.58 4.01 -11.69
CA SER A 80 12.82 4.81 -10.72
C SER A 80 11.52 4.12 -10.28
N SER A 81 11.10 3.05 -10.97
CA SER A 81 9.87 2.34 -10.65
C SER A 81 10.04 1.47 -9.41
N SER A 82 9.45 1.91 -8.31
CA SER A 82 9.51 1.20 -7.03
C SER A 82 9.02 -0.26 -7.13
N SER A 83 8.03 -0.55 -7.97
CA SER A 83 7.51 -1.91 -8.12
C SER A 83 8.49 -2.85 -8.81
N GLU A 84 9.20 -2.37 -9.82
CA GLU A 84 10.24 -3.11 -10.53
C GLU A 84 11.43 -3.40 -9.61
N VAL A 85 11.89 -2.38 -8.88
CA VAL A 85 12.95 -2.50 -7.86
C VAL A 85 12.57 -3.55 -6.82
N ASN A 86 11.32 -3.51 -6.34
CA ASN A 86 10.83 -4.47 -5.35
C ASN A 86 10.67 -5.90 -5.91
N ALA A 87 10.31 -6.05 -7.18
CA ALA A 87 10.25 -7.35 -7.84
C ALA A 87 11.65 -7.96 -8.06
N ASP A 88 12.65 -7.11 -8.29
CA ASP A 88 14.06 -7.51 -8.46
C ASP A 88 14.79 -7.77 -7.13
N HIS A 89 14.20 -7.39 -6.00
CA HIS A 89 14.76 -7.61 -4.67
C HIS A 89 15.09 -9.11 -4.41
N ARG A 90 16.31 -9.39 -3.94
CA ARG A 90 16.79 -10.73 -3.56
C ARG A 90 17.39 -10.81 -2.15
N TRP A 91 17.71 -9.67 -1.53
CA TRP A 91 18.55 -9.58 -0.33
C TRP A 91 17.89 -8.75 0.76
N MET A 92 17.75 -9.33 1.96
CA MET A 92 17.35 -8.62 3.17
C MET A 92 18.52 -8.61 4.14
N ILE A 93 18.80 -7.43 4.71
CA ILE A 93 19.83 -7.25 5.75
C ILE A 93 19.10 -7.10 7.08
N GLU A 94 19.40 -7.97 8.03
CA GLU A 94 18.89 -7.89 9.39
C GLU A 94 20.08 -7.61 10.33
N ALA A 95 20.00 -6.52 11.08
CA ALA A 95 21.01 -6.12 12.05
C ALA A 95 20.41 -6.09 13.45
N VAL A 96 21.09 -6.73 14.39
CA VAL A 96 20.74 -6.71 15.82
C VAL A 96 21.89 -6.05 16.55
N TYR A 97 21.61 -4.95 17.25
CA TYR A 97 22.59 -4.26 18.08
C TYR A 97 22.15 -4.29 19.55
N SER A 98 23.12 -4.14 20.44
CA SER A 98 22.89 -4.06 21.88
C SER A 98 23.76 -2.98 22.47
N ASN A 99 23.16 -2.08 23.26
CA ASN A 99 23.89 -1.05 23.97
C ASN A 99 24.06 -1.43 25.44
N GLN A 100 25.26 -1.25 25.98
CA GLN A 100 25.50 -1.41 27.41
C GLN A 100 24.90 -0.22 28.14
N SER A 101 23.86 -0.46 28.92
CA SER A 101 23.23 0.57 29.75
C SER A 101 22.65 -0.06 31.01
N SER A 102 22.87 0.59 32.16
CA SER A 102 22.14 0.29 33.40
C SER A 102 20.70 0.80 33.37
N THR A 103 20.37 1.61 32.37
CA THR A 103 19.07 2.25 32.18
C THR A 103 18.41 1.68 30.93
N ILE A 104 17.27 1.01 31.12
CA ILE A 104 16.51 0.35 30.06
C ILE A 104 15.22 1.13 29.83
N SER A 105 15.01 1.62 28.62
CA SER A 105 13.74 2.25 28.22
C SER A 105 12.78 1.20 27.68
N LEU A 106 11.58 1.13 28.24
CA LEU A 106 10.48 0.27 27.82
C LEU A 106 9.40 1.02 27.04
N GLY A 107 9.55 2.34 26.89
CA GLY A 107 8.54 3.22 26.30
C GLY A 107 7.51 3.72 27.31
N PHE A 108 6.79 4.78 26.93
CA PHE A 108 5.90 5.53 27.83
C PHE A 108 4.63 4.76 28.25
N MET A 109 4.04 5.17 29.38
CA MET A 109 2.75 4.68 29.91
C MET A 109 2.70 3.18 30.20
N LEU A 110 3.69 2.70 30.96
CA LEU A 110 3.65 1.36 31.53
C LEU A 110 2.53 1.25 32.58
N VAL A 111 1.88 0.09 32.64
CA VAL A 111 0.90 -0.21 33.69
C VAL A 111 1.66 -0.44 35.01
N GLU A 112 1.31 0.32 36.04
CA GLU A 112 1.99 0.24 37.34
C GLU A 112 1.91 -1.17 37.95
N GLY A 113 3.07 -1.75 38.26
CA GLY A 113 3.21 -3.08 38.85
C GLY A 113 3.07 -4.25 37.87
N SER A 114 3.00 -4.00 36.56
CA SER A 114 2.96 -5.05 35.53
C SER A 114 4.33 -5.66 35.21
N GLU A 115 5.41 -5.03 35.65
CA GLU A 115 6.77 -5.42 35.26
C GLU A 115 7.27 -6.65 36.01
N GLU A 116 7.89 -7.58 35.27
CA GLU A 116 8.66 -8.69 35.80
C GLU A 116 10.04 -8.66 35.15
N VAL A 117 11.06 -8.35 35.95
CA VAL A 117 12.45 -8.25 35.52
C VAL A 117 13.20 -9.52 35.93
N ILE A 118 13.74 -10.25 34.95
CA ILE A 118 14.44 -11.52 35.14
C ILE A 118 15.86 -11.39 34.60
N GLN A 119 16.86 -11.67 35.43
CA GLN A 119 18.27 -11.66 35.04
C GLN A 119 18.85 -13.06 35.21
N ASN A 120 19.40 -13.65 34.15
CA ASN A 120 19.97 -15.00 34.16
C ASN A 120 19.01 -16.07 34.75
N GLY A 121 17.70 -15.88 34.56
CA GLY A 121 16.64 -16.76 35.10
C GLY A 121 16.23 -16.48 36.55
N VAL A 122 16.79 -15.47 37.21
CA VAL A 122 16.41 -15.04 38.57
C VAL A 122 15.57 -13.77 38.48
N THR A 123 14.35 -13.79 39.05
CA THR A 123 13.49 -12.61 39.14
C THR A 123 14.09 -11.59 40.11
N LEU A 124 14.35 -10.38 39.62
CA LEU A 124 14.86 -9.25 40.38
C LEU A 124 13.76 -8.58 41.22
N LYS A 125 14.14 -7.96 42.33
CA LYS A 125 13.22 -7.28 43.25
C LYS A 125 13.24 -5.77 43.03
N ARG A 126 12.07 -5.20 42.78
CA ARG A 126 11.86 -3.75 42.72
C ARG A 126 12.28 -3.07 44.03
N GLY A 127 12.98 -1.94 43.90
CA GLY A 127 13.52 -1.14 45.02
C GLY A 127 14.81 -1.68 45.63
N LEU A 128 15.22 -2.92 45.31
CA LEU A 128 16.48 -3.52 45.76
C LEU A 128 17.45 -3.68 44.59
N ASP A 129 17.01 -4.41 43.56
CA ASP A 129 17.81 -4.81 42.40
C ASP A 129 17.56 -3.90 41.19
N TYR A 130 16.42 -3.19 41.15
CA TYR A 130 16.11 -2.18 40.14
C TYR A 130 15.07 -1.16 40.63
N ASN A 131 15.04 0.02 40.01
CA ASN A 131 13.96 1.00 40.11
C ASN A 131 13.27 1.16 38.76
N ILE A 132 12.01 1.61 38.75
CA ILE A 132 11.24 1.85 37.53
C ILE A 132 10.47 3.17 37.64
N ASP A 133 10.46 3.95 36.56
CA ASP A 133 9.54 5.06 36.35
C ASP A 133 8.50 4.65 35.30
N TYR A 134 7.24 4.50 35.72
CA TYR A 134 6.15 4.05 34.86
C TYR A 134 5.71 5.06 33.81
N PHE A 135 5.95 6.36 34.05
CA PHE A 135 5.55 7.39 33.10
C PHE A 135 6.50 7.41 31.90
N SER A 136 7.81 7.51 32.15
CA SER A 136 8.83 7.44 31.09
C SER A 136 9.08 6.02 30.59
N GLY A 137 8.71 5.01 31.37
CA GLY A 137 8.98 3.60 31.11
C GLY A 137 10.42 3.19 31.35
N THR A 138 11.12 3.89 32.22
CA THR A 138 12.56 3.71 32.40
C THR A 138 12.85 2.82 33.60
N ILE A 139 13.54 1.69 33.37
CA ILE A 139 14.10 0.85 34.43
C ILE A 139 15.56 1.23 34.66
N VAL A 140 15.97 1.35 35.92
CA VAL A 140 17.35 1.55 36.35
C VAL A 140 17.77 0.35 37.19
N LEU A 141 18.69 -0.47 36.69
CA LEU A 141 19.26 -1.60 37.44
C LEU A 141 20.18 -1.07 38.55
N LEU A 142 20.17 -1.73 39.72
CA LEU A 142 20.89 -1.33 40.93
C LEU A 142 21.86 -2.43 41.38
N GLY A 143 22.97 -2.03 42.03
CA GLY A 143 23.90 -2.97 42.68
C GLY A 143 24.51 -3.99 41.72
N ASP A 144 24.65 -5.24 42.18
CA ASP A 144 25.24 -6.34 41.40
C ASP A 144 24.45 -6.65 40.13
N ALA A 145 23.14 -6.36 40.09
CA ALA A 145 22.31 -6.56 38.90
C ALA A 145 22.70 -5.62 37.75
N GLY A 146 23.22 -4.42 38.04
CA GLY A 146 23.69 -3.47 37.03
C GLY A 146 25.16 -3.64 36.62
N ASN A 147 25.93 -4.49 37.32
CA ASN A 147 27.38 -4.60 37.14
C ASN A 147 27.82 -5.76 36.24
N ASP A 148 26.91 -6.66 35.83
CA ASP A 148 27.22 -7.78 34.94
C ASP A 148 26.87 -7.43 33.48
N PRO A 149 27.86 -7.07 32.64
CA PRO A 149 27.63 -6.68 31.24
C PRO A 149 27.21 -7.86 30.35
N ASN A 150 27.37 -9.11 30.81
CA ASN A 150 27.02 -10.31 30.06
C ASN A 150 25.68 -10.92 30.51
N ALA A 151 24.99 -10.27 31.45
CA ALA A 151 23.75 -10.80 31.97
C ALA A 151 22.63 -10.77 30.94
N LYS A 152 21.92 -11.90 30.82
CA LYS A 152 20.71 -11.98 29.99
C LYS A 152 19.53 -11.43 30.78
N LEU A 153 19.06 -10.26 30.37
CA LEU A 153 17.89 -9.60 30.95
C LEU A 153 16.64 -9.91 30.12
N SER A 154 15.56 -10.31 30.77
CA SER A 154 14.23 -10.48 30.19
C SER A 154 13.25 -9.66 31.02
N ILE A 155 12.53 -8.74 30.39
CA ILE A 155 11.56 -7.87 31.06
C ILE A 155 10.20 -8.09 30.43
N ASN A 156 9.26 -8.61 31.19
CA ASN A 156 7.85 -8.64 30.82
C ASN A 156 7.16 -7.41 31.42
N TYR A 157 6.28 -6.74 30.70
CA TYR A 157 5.51 -5.60 31.20
C TYR A 157 4.26 -5.38 30.34
N ASP A 158 3.28 -4.67 30.88
CA ASP A 158 2.11 -4.20 30.15
C ASP A 158 2.18 -2.68 29.94
N LYS A 159 1.66 -2.19 28.82
CA LYS A 159 1.58 -0.77 28.48
C LYS A 159 0.16 -0.37 28.11
N HIS A 160 -0.22 0.87 28.39
CA HIS A 160 -1.46 1.43 27.87
C HIS A 160 -1.32 1.75 26.38
N GLU A 161 -2.28 1.31 25.58
CA GLU A 161 -2.40 1.72 24.17
C GLU A 161 -2.96 3.15 24.12
N LEU A 162 -2.26 4.06 23.42
CA LEU A 162 -2.70 5.46 23.25
C LEU A 162 -3.93 5.56 22.35
N VAL A 163 -3.96 4.75 21.29
CA VAL A 163 -5.05 4.65 20.32
C VAL A 163 -5.26 3.16 20.00
N SER A 164 -6.49 2.68 20.12
CA SER A 164 -6.90 1.34 19.70
C SER A 164 -8.26 1.46 19.02
N PHE A 165 -8.37 0.84 17.84
CA PHE A 165 -9.59 0.81 17.02
C PHE A 165 -10.39 -0.47 17.24
N ASP A 166 -9.90 -1.36 18.10
CA ASP A 166 -10.46 -2.67 18.38
C ASP A 166 -10.92 -2.79 19.84
N LYS A 167 -12.06 -3.43 20.04
CA LYS A 167 -12.59 -3.68 21.38
C LYS A 167 -12.05 -5.00 21.91
N LYS A 168 -11.24 -4.92 22.97
CA LYS A 168 -10.68 -6.08 23.69
C LYS A 168 -11.47 -6.33 24.97
N THR A 169 -11.92 -7.57 25.18
CA THR A 169 -12.62 -7.98 26.40
C THR A 169 -11.99 -9.23 26.98
N ILE A 170 -11.66 -9.21 28.28
CA ILE A 170 -11.14 -10.35 29.03
C ILE A 170 -12.13 -10.70 30.14
N PHE A 171 -12.52 -11.97 30.21
CA PHE A 171 -13.27 -12.54 31.32
C PHE A 171 -12.49 -13.69 31.91
N GLY A 172 -12.49 -13.83 33.23
CA GLY A 172 -11.71 -14.87 33.88
C GLY A 172 -12.26 -15.28 35.23
N THR A 173 -11.97 -16.51 35.61
CA THR A 173 -12.19 -16.99 36.98
C THR A 173 -10.99 -17.82 37.42
N ARG A 174 -10.68 -17.75 38.70
CA ARG A 174 -9.67 -18.57 39.35
C ARG A 174 -10.26 -19.18 40.61
N ALA A 175 -10.18 -20.50 40.72
CA ALA A 175 -10.47 -21.23 41.95
C ALA A 175 -9.16 -21.69 42.58
N GLN A 176 -9.02 -21.56 43.89
CA GLN A 176 -7.86 -22.05 44.62
C GLN A 176 -8.31 -22.73 45.91
N MET A 177 -7.71 -23.87 46.22
CA MET A 177 -7.88 -24.62 47.46
C MET A 177 -6.53 -24.77 48.15
N ASP A 178 -6.44 -24.25 49.37
CA ASP A 178 -5.25 -24.43 50.21
C ASP A 178 -5.29 -25.80 50.91
N LEU A 179 -4.15 -26.50 50.95
CA LEU A 179 -4.03 -27.88 51.43
C LEU A 179 -3.66 -28.00 52.91
N GLY A 180 -3.74 -26.91 53.68
CA GLY A 180 -3.46 -26.88 55.13
C GLY A 180 -1.97 -27.04 55.51
N LYS A 181 -1.07 -27.11 54.53
CA LYS A 181 0.39 -27.03 54.69
C LYS A 181 0.90 -25.68 54.20
N LYS A 182 2.05 -25.26 54.72
CA LYS A 182 2.65 -23.97 54.37
C LYS A 182 2.91 -23.92 52.86
N ASN A 183 2.42 -22.89 52.18
CA ASN A 183 2.58 -22.68 50.74
C ASN A 183 2.10 -23.85 49.85
N SER A 184 1.15 -24.67 50.32
CA SER A 184 0.59 -25.78 49.55
C SER A 184 -0.83 -25.49 49.09
N PHE A 185 -1.06 -25.50 47.77
CA PHE A 185 -2.36 -25.20 47.15
C PHE A 185 -2.56 -25.98 45.86
N ILE A 186 -3.82 -26.09 45.43
CA ILE A 186 -4.21 -26.44 44.07
C ILE A 186 -5.09 -25.32 43.53
N GLY A 187 -4.81 -24.85 42.33
CA GLY A 187 -5.57 -23.83 41.64
C GLY A 187 -5.99 -24.29 40.25
N ALA A 188 -7.05 -23.66 39.76
CA ALA A 188 -7.53 -23.77 38.40
C ALA A 188 -7.90 -22.38 37.91
N THR A 189 -7.44 -21.99 36.73
CA THR A 189 -7.84 -20.74 36.08
C THR A 189 -8.54 -21.04 34.77
N ALA A 190 -9.54 -20.24 34.43
CA ALA A 190 -10.13 -20.20 33.09
C ALA A 190 -10.25 -18.74 32.66
N LEU A 191 -9.68 -18.41 31.51
CA LEU A 191 -9.63 -17.07 30.93
C LEU A 191 -10.18 -17.11 29.51
N TYR A 192 -11.04 -16.16 29.17
CA TYR A 192 -11.60 -15.94 27.85
C TYR A 192 -11.22 -14.55 27.38
N PHE A 193 -10.71 -14.45 26.17
CA PHE A 193 -10.36 -13.21 25.49
C PHE A 193 -11.11 -13.12 24.17
N ASN A 194 -11.68 -11.94 23.92
CA ASN A 194 -12.34 -11.62 22.67
C ASN A 194 -11.89 -10.24 22.20
N GLN A 195 -11.30 -10.21 21.02
CA GLN A 195 -11.02 -9.01 20.25
C GLN A 195 -12.10 -8.89 19.17
N SER A 196 -12.69 -7.71 19.02
CA SER A 196 -13.67 -7.41 17.98
C SER A 196 -13.38 -6.06 17.36
N ILE A 197 -13.58 -5.95 16.05
CA ILE A 197 -13.40 -4.74 15.26
C ILE A 197 -14.73 -4.34 14.62
N ILE A 198 -14.81 -3.09 14.16
CA ILE A 198 -16.03 -2.54 13.53
C ILE A 198 -16.18 -3.05 12.10
N ASN A 199 -15.07 -3.06 11.34
CA ASN A 199 -15.03 -3.54 9.96
C ASN A 199 -14.97 -5.08 9.92
N GLU A 200 -15.74 -5.69 9.02
CA GLU A 200 -15.78 -7.14 8.82
C GLU A 200 -14.99 -7.58 7.57
N LYS A 201 -14.64 -6.67 6.64
CA LYS A 201 -13.63 -6.92 5.59
C LYS A 201 -12.26 -6.54 6.14
N VAL A 202 -11.43 -7.53 6.48
CA VAL A 202 -10.06 -7.29 6.98
C VAL A 202 -9.01 -7.89 6.10
N GLU A 203 -7.93 -7.15 5.92
CA GLU A 203 -6.72 -7.67 5.30
C GLU A 203 -6.06 -8.77 6.15
N VAL A 204 -5.46 -9.72 5.45
CA VAL A 204 -4.62 -10.78 6.01
C VAL A 204 -3.55 -10.17 6.92
N GLY A 205 -3.45 -10.66 8.16
CA GLY A 205 -2.53 -10.18 9.19
C GLY A 205 -3.14 -9.26 10.26
N TYR A 206 -4.32 -8.70 10.01
CA TYR A 206 -5.04 -7.80 10.93
C TYR A 206 -6.31 -8.44 11.54
N GLU A 207 -6.39 -9.77 11.54
CA GLU A 207 -7.60 -10.48 11.95
C GLU A 207 -7.84 -10.42 13.47
N PRO A 208 -9.10 -10.26 13.92
CA PRO A 208 -9.43 -10.28 15.33
C PRO A 208 -9.43 -11.72 15.89
N THR A 209 -8.86 -11.91 17.08
CA THR A 209 -8.77 -13.23 17.71
C THR A 209 -9.74 -13.44 18.88
N ARG A 210 -10.07 -14.71 19.12
CA ARG A 210 -10.75 -15.16 20.34
C ARG A 210 -9.98 -16.33 20.94
N ASN A 211 -9.56 -16.21 22.19
CA ASN A 211 -8.80 -17.26 22.86
C ASN A 211 -9.47 -17.67 24.16
N PHE A 212 -9.48 -18.98 24.42
CA PHE A 212 -9.82 -19.51 25.73
C PHE A 212 -8.62 -20.27 26.28
N ILE A 213 -8.12 -19.87 27.45
CA ILE A 213 -7.03 -20.56 28.14
C ILE A 213 -7.57 -21.10 29.45
N TRP A 214 -7.24 -22.35 29.76
CA TRP A 214 -7.43 -22.90 31.09
C TRP A 214 -6.12 -23.49 31.60
N ASP A 215 -5.90 -23.36 32.91
CA ASP A 215 -4.76 -23.96 33.60
C ASP A 215 -5.21 -24.75 34.83
N LEU A 216 -4.37 -25.72 35.20
CA LEU A 216 -4.34 -26.34 36.51
C LEU A 216 -2.94 -26.17 37.06
N ASN A 217 -2.83 -25.53 38.22
CA ASN A 217 -1.57 -25.36 38.90
C ASN A 217 -1.64 -25.86 40.34
N GLY A 218 -0.49 -26.26 40.88
CA GLY A 218 -0.45 -26.75 42.24
C GLY A 218 0.95 -26.70 42.79
N ARG A 219 1.05 -26.41 44.08
CA ARG A 219 2.28 -26.47 44.83
C ARG A 219 2.06 -27.29 46.07
N TYR A 220 3.03 -28.12 46.40
CA TYR A 220 3.05 -28.83 47.67
C TYR A 220 4.44 -28.75 48.28
N GLU A 221 4.52 -28.23 49.51
CA GLU A 221 5.75 -28.15 50.31
C GLU A 221 5.67 -29.10 51.52
N TRP A 222 6.70 -29.92 51.70
CA TRP A 222 6.88 -30.85 52.80
C TRP A 222 8.17 -30.51 53.57
N ASP A 223 8.06 -30.31 54.88
CA ASP A 223 9.23 -30.27 55.76
C ASP A 223 9.77 -31.69 55.98
N VAL A 224 11.05 -31.90 55.65
CA VAL A 224 11.72 -33.20 55.74
C VAL A 224 12.57 -33.25 57.01
N ASP A 225 11.88 -33.28 58.15
CA ASP A 225 12.50 -33.27 59.49
C ASP A 225 13.52 -34.42 59.67
N GLY A 226 13.20 -35.61 59.16
CA GLY A 226 14.12 -36.76 59.20
C GLY A 226 15.48 -36.51 58.55
N VAL A 227 15.54 -35.74 57.46
CA VAL A 227 16.81 -35.36 56.81
C VAL A 227 17.56 -34.32 57.64
N THR A 228 16.85 -33.32 58.18
CA THR A 228 17.42 -32.31 59.08
C THR A 228 18.09 -32.96 60.29
N ARG A 229 17.40 -33.92 60.94
CA ARG A 229 17.96 -34.66 62.09
C ARG A 229 19.12 -35.60 61.73
N ILE A 230 19.20 -36.09 60.49
CA ILE A 230 20.35 -36.88 60.02
C ILE A 230 21.57 -35.97 59.87
N LEU A 231 21.38 -34.76 59.32
CA LEU A 231 22.44 -33.77 59.18
C LEU A 231 22.98 -33.31 60.53
N ASP A 232 22.08 -33.02 61.49
CA ASP A 232 22.46 -32.63 62.87
C ASP A 232 23.23 -33.71 63.65
N LYS A 233 23.12 -34.98 63.24
CA LYS A 233 23.86 -36.09 63.87
C LYS A 233 25.28 -36.24 63.34
N LEU A 234 25.64 -35.56 62.26
CA LEU A 234 27.01 -35.60 61.72
C LEU A 234 27.90 -34.67 62.55
N PRO A 235 29.05 -35.14 63.08
CA PRO A 235 29.81 -34.47 64.15
C PRO A 235 30.53 -33.15 63.77
N VAL A 236 30.09 -32.46 62.71
CA VAL A 236 30.65 -31.18 62.24
C VAL A 236 29.55 -30.23 61.69
N ILE A 237 28.30 -30.69 61.55
CA ILE A 237 27.20 -29.94 60.92
C ILE A 237 26.19 -29.55 62.01
N GLU A 238 25.84 -28.27 62.09
CA GLU A 238 24.73 -27.76 62.91
C GLU A 238 23.66 -27.19 61.96
N ALA A 239 22.57 -27.92 61.74
CA ALA A 239 21.48 -27.53 60.85
C ALA A 239 20.50 -26.59 61.59
N GLU A 240 20.63 -25.28 61.35
CA GLU A 240 19.77 -24.27 62.00
C GLU A 240 18.39 -24.11 61.33
N LYS A 241 18.24 -24.58 60.09
CA LYS A 241 17.01 -24.46 59.30
C LYS A 241 16.39 -25.82 59.02
N MET A 242 15.07 -25.86 58.88
CA MET A 242 14.40 -27.09 58.44
C MET A 242 14.72 -27.36 56.98
N SER A 243 15.05 -28.62 56.66
CA SER A 243 15.09 -29.10 55.28
C SER A 243 13.68 -29.19 54.72
N SER A 244 13.48 -28.77 53.47
CA SER A 244 12.17 -28.81 52.81
C SER A 244 12.28 -29.34 51.39
N PHE A 245 11.26 -30.05 50.97
CA PHE A 245 11.04 -30.45 49.59
C PHE A 245 9.75 -29.78 49.11
N SER A 246 9.79 -29.10 47.97
CA SER A 246 8.59 -28.56 47.34
C SER A 246 8.51 -29.02 45.90
N ILE A 247 7.34 -29.48 45.50
CA ILE A 247 6.99 -29.70 44.10
C ILE A 247 5.95 -28.68 43.68
N GLU A 248 6.13 -28.10 42.51
CA GLU A 248 5.22 -27.19 41.86
C GLU A 248 5.00 -27.68 40.44
N GLY A 249 3.74 -27.67 40.00
CA GLY A 249 3.35 -28.12 38.69
C GLY A 249 2.28 -27.21 38.11
N GLU A 250 2.36 -27.00 36.81
CA GLU A 250 1.37 -26.26 36.04
C GLU A 250 1.19 -26.94 34.68
N ILE A 251 -0.07 -27.08 34.26
CA ILE A 251 -0.44 -27.46 32.91
C ILE A 251 -1.49 -26.48 32.42
N ALA A 252 -1.28 -25.93 31.23
CA ALA A 252 -2.18 -24.98 30.60
C ALA A 252 -2.47 -25.41 29.16
N GLN A 253 -3.70 -25.17 28.71
CA GLN A 253 -4.10 -25.38 27.33
C GLN A 253 -4.78 -24.14 26.78
N VAL A 254 -4.41 -23.76 25.56
CA VAL A 254 -5.09 -22.74 24.78
C VAL A 254 -5.98 -23.38 23.73
N MET A 255 -7.20 -22.87 23.64
CA MET A 255 -8.19 -23.19 22.61
C MET A 255 -8.44 -21.91 21.81
N PRO A 256 -7.72 -21.73 20.68
CA PRO A 256 -7.79 -20.50 19.93
C PRO A 256 -8.90 -20.53 18.88
N ASN A 257 -9.34 -19.34 18.50
CA ASN A 257 -10.01 -19.03 17.26
C ASN A 257 -9.29 -17.80 16.67
N PRO A 258 -8.27 -18.03 15.82
CA PRO A 258 -7.39 -16.96 15.33
C PRO A 258 -8.06 -15.92 14.44
N ASN A 259 -9.24 -16.22 13.90
CA ASN A 259 -10.08 -15.25 13.21
C ASN A 259 -11.55 -15.51 13.50
N SER A 260 -12.19 -14.54 14.13
CA SER A 260 -13.60 -14.65 14.50
C SER A 260 -14.61 -14.08 13.50
N ILE A 261 -14.14 -13.48 12.42
CA ILE A 261 -14.96 -12.93 11.33
C ILE A 261 -15.41 -14.05 10.41
N ASN A 262 -16.69 -14.06 10.08
CA ASN A 262 -17.28 -15.01 9.15
C ASN A 262 -18.13 -14.25 8.14
N ASN A 263 -18.20 -14.75 6.91
CA ASN A 263 -19.18 -14.32 5.93
C ASN A 263 -20.00 -15.53 5.44
N PRO A 264 -21.15 -15.83 6.08
CA PRO A 264 -21.98 -16.96 5.68
C PRO A 264 -22.58 -16.82 4.28
N GLU A 265 -22.76 -15.59 3.76
CA GLU A 265 -23.35 -15.35 2.44
C GLU A 265 -22.39 -15.80 1.32
N THR A 266 -21.08 -15.71 1.54
CA THR A 266 -20.03 -16.18 0.60
C THR A 266 -19.55 -17.61 0.87
N GLY A 267 -20.21 -18.34 1.79
CA GLY A 267 -19.83 -19.70 2.19
C GLY A 267 -18.61 -19.76 3.12
N ASP A 268 -18.22 -18.65 3.74
CA ASP A 268 -17.06 -18.53 4.62
C ASP A 268 -17.48 -18.52 6.10
N HIS A 269 -17.91 -19.68 6.58
CA HIS A 269 -18.50 -19.84 7.93
C HIS A 269 -17.49 -19.88 9.08
N ASN A 270 -16.19 -20.00 8.79
CA ASN A 270 -15.18 -20.32 9.80
C ASN A 270 -13.89 -19.53 9.60
N GLY A 271 -13.94 -18.20 9.72
CA GLY A 271 -12.80 -17.31 9.50
C GLY A 271 -12.65 -16.93 8.04
N VAL A 272 -12.63 -15.61 7.75
CA VAL A 272 -12.31 -15.04 6.44
C VAL A 272 -11.41 -13.81 6.58
N ALA A 273 -10.38 -13.73 5.74
CA ALA A 273 -9.48 -12.57 5.65
C ALA A 273 -9.04 -12.34 4.21
N PHE A 274 -8.93 -11.08 3.80
CA PHE A 274 -8.70 -10.68 2.43
C PHE A 274 -7.22 -10.51 2.13
N ILE A 275 -6.75 -11.18 1.08
CA ILE A 275 -5.43 -10.90 0.51
C ILE A 275 -5.55 -9.62 -0.32
N ASP A 276 -6.62 -9.56 -1.12
CA ASP A 276 -7.03 -8.40 -1.90
C ASP A 276 -8.54 -8.52 -2.15
N ASP A 277 -9.32 -7.56 -1.67
CA ASP A 277 -10.75 -7.45 -2.00
C ASP A 277 -11.01 -6.58 -3.24
N PHE A 278 -9.94 -6.12 -3.89
CA PHE A 278 -9.90 -5.28 -5.08
C PHE A 278 -10.51 -3.88 -4.95
N GLU A 279 -11.04 -3.52 -3.78
CA GLU A 279 -11.63 -2.20 -3.50
C GLU A 279 -10.58 -1.08 -3.62
N GLY A 280 -9.37 -1.37 -3.13
CA GLY A 280 -8.19 -0.48 -3.17
C GLY A 280 -7.33 -0.60 -4.42
N SER A 281 -7.73 -1.40 -5.43
CA SER A 281 -6.89 -1.62 -6.62
C SER A 281 -6.62 -0.34 -7.41
N LYS A 282 -7.59 0.60 -7.40
CA LYS A 282 -7.50 1.87 -8.11
C LYS A 282 -6.67 2.86 -7.31
N ARG A 283 -5.50 3.26 -7.83
CA ARG A 283 -4.72 4.39 -7.30
C ARG A 283 -5.10 5.65 -8.06
N THR A 284 -5.37 6.73 -7.36
CA THR A 284 -5.82 7.98 -8.00
C THR A 284 -5.03 9.18 -7.53
N THR A 285 -4.71 10.05 -8.47
CA THR A 285 -4.28 11.43 -8.26
C THR A 285 -5.43 12.31 -8.74
N SER A 286 -6.01 13.12 -7.87
CA SER A 286 -7.22 13.88 -8.21
C SER A 286 -6.95 15.38 -8.18
N PRO A 287 -6.86 16.06 -9.34
CA PRO A 287 -6.90 17.51 -9.40
C PRO A 287 -8.18 18.03 -8.74
N SER A 288 -8.07 19.15 -8.00
CA SER A 288 -9.22 19.73 -7.32
C SER A 288 -10.26 20.23 -8.32
N ILE A 289 -11.56 20.05 -8.04
CA ILE A 289 -12.65 20.66 -8.81
C ILE A 289 -13.04 22.06 -8.29
N GLN A 290 -12.33 22.57 -7.29
CA GLN A 290 -12.65 23.88 -6.70
C GLN A 290 -12.02 25.00 -7.53
N ARG A 291 -12.84 25.97 -7.96
CA ARG A 291 -12.47 27.12 -8.80
C ARG A 291 -11.15 27.76 -8.39
N ARG A 292 -10.94 27.97 -7.09
CA ARG A 292 -9.80 28.73 -6.54
C ARG A 292 -8.42 28.14 -6.88
N PHE A 293 -8.35 26.85 -7.20
CA PHE A 293 -7.08 26.21 -7.58
C PHE A 293 -6.81 26.31 -9.09
N TRP A 294 -7.79 26.77 -9.87
CA TRP A 294 -7.66 26.94 -11.30
C TRP A 294 -7.40 28.40 -11.64
N LYS A 295 -6.40 28.63 -12.47
CA LYS A 295 -6.04 29.92 -13.05
C LYS A 295 -6.22 29.88 -14.56
N ALA A 296 -6.31 31.04 -15.20
CA ALA A 296 -6.30 31.11 -16.65
C ALA A 296 -4.99 30.50 -17.17
N SER A 297 -5.05 29.70 -18.23
CA SER A 297 -3.86 29.03 -18.75
C SER A 297 -3.12 29.87 -19.79
N SER A 298 -1.85 29.56 -20.00
CA SER A 298 -1.11 29.86 -21.24
C SER A 298 -1.76 29.19 -22.46
N ALA A 299 -1.39 29.67 -23.64
CA ALA A 299 -1.87 29.13 -24.91
C ALA A 299 -1.44 27.67 -25.11
N PRO A 300 -2.36 26.76 -25.52
CA PRO A 300 -1.97 25.44 -25.93
C PRO A 300 -1.22 25.45 -27.25
N ILE A 301 -0.35 24.47 -27.44
CA ILE A 301 0.29 24.20 -28.73
C ILE A 301 -0.67 23.31 -29.53
N PHE A 302 -1.03 23.74 -30.75
CA PHE A 302 -1.95 22.96 -31.56
C PHE A 302 -1.22 21.80 -32.24
N TYR A 303 -1.95 20.69 -32.42
CA TYR A 303 -1.46 19.52 -33.13
C TYR A 303 -1.84 19.61 -34.62
N ASP A 304 -0.85 19.58 -35.51
CA ASP A 304 -1.06 19.53 -36.95
C ASP A 304 -1.22 18.06 -37.38
N ASP A 305 -2.44 17.67 -37.76
CA ASP A 305 -2.76 16.30 -38.18
C ASP A 305 -2.04 15.89 -39.49
N ILE A 306 -1.64 16.85 -40.33
CA ILE A 306 -0.94 16.58 -41.60
C ILE A 306 0.55 16.33 -41.35
N MET A 307 1.16 17.13 -40.48
CA MET A 307 2.57 16.99 -40.12
C MET A 307 2.82 15.95 -39.03
N SER A 308 1.75 15.54 -38.32
CA SER A 308 1.79 14.66 -37.15
C SER A 308 2.74 15.18 -36.05
N SER A 309 2.73 16.49 -35.85
CA SER A 309 3.58 17.19 -34.90
C SER A 309 2.83 18.35 -34.22
N PHE A 310 3.32 18.72 -33.04
CA PHE A 310 2.95 19.96 -32.39
C PHE A 310 3.79 21.10 -32.97
N GLU A 311 3.13 22.19 -33.36
CA GLU A 311 3.76 23.32 -34.04
C GLU A 311 3.78 24.56 -33.13
N ASP A 312 3.03 25.60 -33.51
CA ASP A 312 2.98 26.87 -32.79
C ASP A 312 1.88 26.89 -31.72
N GLU A 313 2.02 27.81 -30.77
CA GLU A 313 0.97 28.11 -29.80
C GLU A 313 -0.23 28.76 -30.50
N TYR A 314 -1.43 28.48 -30.00
CA TYR A 314 -2.61 29.22 -30.44
C TYR A 314 -2.41 30.72 -30.16
N SER A 315 -2.78 31.56 -31.14
CA SER A 315 -2.69 33.01 -30.98
C SER A 315 -3.47 33.47 -29.74
N GLN A 316 -2.82 34.27 -28.88
CA GLN A 316 -3.46 34.89 -27.71
C GLN A 316 -4.65 35.77 -28.10
N ARG A 317 -4.63 36.36 -29.31
CA ARG A 317 -5.76 37.14 -29.86
C ARG A 317 -7.00 36.27 -30.18
N HIS A 318 -6.82 34.95 -30.29
CA HIS A 318 -7.90 34.00 -30.52
C HIS A 318 -8.48 33.43 -29.20
N ARG A 319 -8.04 33.94 -28.04
CA ARG A 319 -8.62 33.55 -26.75
C ARG A 319 -10.06 34.05 -26.64
N GLY A 320 -10.99 33.12 -26.41
CA GLY A 320 -12.41 33.42 -26.21
C GLY A 320 -12.72 33.99 -24.83
N ASN A 321 -14.01 34.02 -24.48
CA ASN A 321 -14.45 34.32 -23.11
C ASN A 321 -14.70 33.00 -22.37
N LEU A 322 -14.10 32.84 -21.18
CA LEU A 322 -14.27 31.70 -20.29
C LEU A 322 -14.55 32.18 -18.86
N HIS A 323 -15.60 31.63 -18.26
CA HIS A 323 -15.88 31.75 -16.83
C HIS A 323 -15.87 30.36 -16.19
N TRP A 324 -15.03 30.16 -15.18
CA TRP A 324 -14.97 28.90 -14.42
C TRP A 324 -15.37 29.11 -12.97
N PHE A 325 -16.32 28.32 -12.48
CA PHE A 325 -16.86 28.51 -11.13
C PHE A 325 -17.47 27.24 -10.55
N ASN A 326 -17.61 27.22 -9.22
CA ASN A 326 -18.48 26.27 -8.54
C ASN A 326 -19.83 26.96 -8.24
N PRO A 327 -20.98 26.37 -8.61
CA PRO A 327 -22.28 26.93 -8.27
C PRO A 327 -22.47 27.05 -6.75
N TYR A 328 -23.10 28.14 -6.31
CA TYR A 328 -23.37 28.39 -4.88
C TYR A 328 -24.15 27.26 -4.20
N VAL A 329 -25.11 26.66 -4.93
CA VAL A 329 -25.81 25.47 -4.47
C VAL A 329 -25.09 24.26 -5.08
N PRO A 330 -24.42 23.43 -4.26
CA PRO A 330 -23.75 22.25 -4.76
C PRO A 330 -24.77 21.23 -5.27
N TYR A 331 -24.32 20.35 -6.16
CA TYR A 331 -25.16 19.29 -6.72
C TYR A 331 -25.43 18.24 -5.66
N ARG A 332 -26.61 17.61 -5.70
CA ARG A 332 -26.83 16.41 -4.89
C ARG A 332 -25.99 15.29 -5.47
N THR A 333 -25.19 14.62 -4.64
CA THR A 333 -24.29 13.53 -5.08
C THR A 333 -25.05 12.47 -5.87
N ARG A 334 -26.26 12.11 -5.42
CA ARG A 334 -27.15 11.13 -6.09
C ARG A 334 -27.78 11.60 -7.41
N GLU A 335 -27.60 12.86 -7.80
CA GLU A 335 -27.96 13.34 -9.15
C GLU A 335 -26.82 13.08 -10.16
N ILE A 336 -25.59 12.92 -9.66
CA ILE A 336 -24.41 12.57 -10.45
C ILE A 336 -24.23 11.04 -10.43
N TRP A 337 -24.17 10.44 -9.24
CA TRP A 337 -24.04 8.99 -9.01
C TRP A 337 -25.24 8.44 -8.23
N PRO A 338 -26.32 8.02 -8.90
CA PRO A 338 -27.56 7.56 -8.24
C PRO A 338 -27.37 6.35 -7.32
N ASN A 339 -26.39 5.49 -7.61
CA ASN A 339 -26.09 4.28 -6.83
C ASN A 339 -25.22 4.56 -5.59
N GLN A 340 -24.64 5.76 -5.47
CA GLN A 340 -23.75 6.09 -4.35
C GLN A 340 -24.52 6.22 -3.03
N SER A 341 -23.98 5.57 -2.00
CA SER A 341 -24.52 5.68 -0.64
C SER A 341 -24.16 7.03 -0.03
N THR A 342 -25.17 7.75 0.48
CA THR A 342 -24.97 9.10 1.05
C THR A 342 -25.69 9.23 2.39
N SER A 343 -25.08 10.00 3.29
CA SER A 343 -25.59 10.25 4.63
C SER A 343 -25.22 11.66 5.09
N LEU A 344 -26.14 12.33 5.78
CA LEU A 344 -25.86 13.60 6.47
C LEU A 344 -24.69 13.49 7.46
N ARG A 345 -24.52 12.33 8.11
CA ARG A 345 -23.41 12.12 9.07
C ARG A 345 -22.05 12.03 8.39
N ALA A 346 -22.02 11.42 7.19
CA ALA A 346 -20.82 11.32 6.37
C ALA A 346 -20.44 12.65 5.69
N GLY A 347 -21.35 13.62 5.63
CA GLY A 347 -21.13 14.90 4.96
C GLY A 347 -21.03 14.79 3.43
N ASN A 348 -21.52 13.71 2.83
CA ASN A 348 -21.36 13.41 1.39
C ASN A 348 -22.66 13.50 0.57
N GLU A 349 -23.68 14.22 1.05
CA GLU A 349 -24.95 14.39 0.32
C GLU A 349 -24.85 15.31 -0.91
N THR A 350 -23.81 16.14 -0.95
CA THR A 350 -23.59 17.12 -2.01
C THR A 350 -22.17 17.03 -2.55
N THR A 351 -22.03 17.30 -3.84
CA THR A 351 -20.77 17.33 -4.57
C THR A 351 -20.61 18.69 -5.25
N ASP A 352 -19.44 19.29 -5.10
CA ASP A 352 -19.07 20.49 -5.84
C ASP A 352 -18.77 20.13 -7.30
N VAL A 353 -19.26 20.94 -8.23
CA VAL A 353 -19.06 20.76 -9.67
C VAL A 353 -18.37 22.00 -10.21
N MET A 354 -17.32 21.82 -11.01
CA MET A 354 -16.70 22.91 -11.75
C MET A 354 -17.47 23.13 -13.05
N VAL A 355 -17.93 24.35 -13.28
CA VAL A 355 -18.63 24.72 -14.53
C VAL A 355 -17.74 25.65 -15.32
N LEU A 356 -17.44 25.27 -16.57
CA LEU A 356 -16.75 26.07 -17.56
C LEU A 356 -17.79 26.63 -18.54
N ARG A 357 -18.05 27.93 -18.50
CA ARG A 357 -18.93 28.62 -19.47
C ARG A 357 -18.07 29.35 -20.49
N TYR A 358 -18.24 29.04 -21.76
CA TYR A 358 -17.39 29.58 -22.82
C TYR A 358 -18.17 30.02 -24.06
N LYS A 359 -17.61 31.01 -24.76
CA LYS A 359 -18.09 31.53 -26.05
C LYS A 359 -16.99 32.30 -26.77
N SER A 360 -17.12 32.49 -28.08
CA SER A 360 -16.30 33.45 -28.82
C SER A 360 -16.67 34.90 -28.49
N LYS A 361 -15.69 35.81 -28.53
CA LYS A 361 -15.92 37.25 -28.42
C LYS A 361 -16.60 37.78 -29.69
N ARG A 362 -17.26 38.94 -29.63
CA ARG A 362 -18.09 39.41 -30.76
C ARG A 362 -17.27 39.72 -32.00
N HIS A 363 -16.08 40.27 -31.81
CA HIS A 363 -15.13 40.58 -32.89
C HIS A 363 -14.43 39.33 -33.46
N GLN A 364 -14.55 38.17 -32.80
CA GLN A 364 -13.97 36.89 -33.23
C GLN A 364 -14.93 36.05 -34.08
N ARG A 365 -16.15 36.54 -34.36
CA ARG A 365 -17.19 35.77 -35.08
C ARG A 365 -16.82 35.38 -36.51
N ASP A 366 -15.92 36.12 -37.13
CA ASP A 366 -15.43 35.85 -38.49
C ASP A 366 -14.11 35.05 -38.49
N ILE A 367 -13.58 34.70 -37.31
CA ILE A 367 -12.42 33.82 -37.14
C ILE A 367 -12.90 32.37 -37.17
N ASP A 368 -12.08 31.48 -37.73
CA ASP A 368 -12.34 30.05 -37.72
C ASP A 368 -12.55 29.54 -36.27
N PRO A 369 -13.73 28.96 -35.93
CA PRO A 369 -14.02 28.45 -34.60
C PRO A 369 -12.96 27.47 -34.06
N ASP A 370 -12.34 26.67 -34.94
CA ASP A 370 -11.32 25.69 -34.54
C ASP A 370 -9.98 26.35 -34.18
N SER A 371 -9.78 27.60 -34.60
CA SER A 371 -8.63 28.43 -34.21
C SER A 371 -8.86 29.20 -32.90
N LEU A 372 -10.11 29.25 -32.41
CA LEU A 372 -10.48 29.89 -31.16
C LEU A 372 -10.34 28.91 -29.99
N TRP A 373 -9.84 29.41 -28.86
CA TRP A 373 -9.52 28.57 -27.71
C TRP A 373 -9.81 29.28 -26.38
N VAL A 374 -10.02 28.50 -25.33
CA VAL A 374 -10.00 28.95 -23.94
C VAL A 374 -9.38 27.86 -23.09
N GLY A 375 -8.77 28.20 -21.94
CA GLY A 375 -8.18 27.20 -21.07
C GLY A 375 -7.97 27.65 -19.63
N VAL A 376 -7.92 26.65 -18.75
CA VAL A 376 -7.59 26.80 -17.33
C VAL A 376 -6.53 25.78 -16.94
N THR A 377 -5.66 26.14 -16.01
CA THR A 377 -4.60 25.28 -15.50
C THR A 377 -4.61 25.24 -13.97
N THR A 378 -4.14 24.12 -13.42
CA THR A 378 -3.91 23.91 -11.99
C THR A 378 -2.61 23.14 -11.79
N SER A 379 -1.91 23.44 -10.70
CA SER A 379 -0.74 22.66 -10.25
C SER A 379 -1.16 21.42 -9.46
N LEU A 380 -0.38 20.35 -9.56
CA LEU A 380 -0.42 19.19 -8.68
C LEU A 380 0.50 19.42 -7.47
N TYR A 381 0.28 18.66 -6.40
CA TYR A 381 1.20 18.63 -5.27
C TYR A 381 2.46 17.85 -5.64
N SER A 382 3.61 18.20 -5.05
CA SER A 382 4.89 17.56 -5.36
C SER A 382 4.93 16.04 -5.11
N GLY A 383 4.07 15.54 -4.21
CA GLY A 383 3.91 14.10 -3.97
C GLY A 383 3.21 13.36 -5.11
N ASP A 384 2.54 14.09 -5.99
CA ASP A 384 1.73 13.58 -7.10
C ASP A 384 2.41 13.82 -8.47
N TYR A 385 3.68 14.23 -8.51
CA TYR A 385 4.36 14.44 -9.79
C TYR A 385 4.68 13.13 -10.51
N ASP A 386 4.92 12.06 -9.77
CA ASP A 386 5.22 10.75 -10.33
C ASP A 386 3.96 9.99 -10.73
N GLN A 387 3.72 9.94 -12.03
CA GLN A 387 2.64 9.24 -12.70
C GLN A 387 3.13 8.07 -13.56
N ILE A 388 4.38 7.57 -13.38
CA ILE A 388 4.92 6.43 -14.15
C ILE A 388 3.99 5.21 -14.10
N GLN A 389 3.35 4.98 -12.95
CA GLN A 389 2.50 3.82 -12.71
C GLN A 389 1.01 4.09 -13.03
N SER A 390 0.68 5.30 -13.48
CA SER A 390 -0.66 5.66 -13.90
C SER A 390 -0.93 5.18 -15.33
N LYS A 391 -2.20 4.96 -15.65
CA LYS A 391 -2.65 4.30 -16.88
C LYS A 391 -3.74 5.04 -17.62
N PHE A 392 -4.62 5.73 -16.89
CA PHE A 392 -5.73 6.45 -17.49
C PHE A 392 -5.84 7.86 -16.93
N PHE A 393 -6.38 8.78 -17.71
CA PHE A 393 -7.01 9.99 -17.24
C PHE A 393 -8.52 9.80 -17.29
N GLU A 394 -9.20 9.97 -16.16
CA GLU A 394 -10.63 9.85 -16.02
C GLU A 394 -11.27 11.20 -15.71
N ILE A 395 -12.36 11.53 -16.42
CA ILE A 395 -13.11 12.75 -16.18
C ILE A 395 -14.63 12.51 -16.27
N TRP A 396 -15.34 12.91 -15.23
CA TRP A 396 -16.80 12.92 -15.17
C TRP A 396 -17.33 14.25 -15.66
N VAL A 397 -17.93 14.26 -16.85
CA VAL A 397 -18.43 15.48 -17.49
C VAL A 397 -19.90 15.42 -17.85
N LYS A 398 -20.50 16.61 -17.92
CA LYS A 398 -21.83 16.84 -18.51
C LYS A 398 -21.75 18.05 -19.43
N GLY A 399 -22.01 17.83 -20.72
CA GLY A 399 -21.90 18.83 -21.78
C GLY A 399 -22.36 18.27 -23.12
N SER A 400 -22.80 19.16 -24.02
CA SER A 400 -23.43 18.82 -25.30
C SER A 400 -22.61 19.15 -26.55
N SER A 401 -21.52 19.90 -26.41
CA SER A 401 -20.69 20.37 -27.54
C SER A 401 -19.31 20.83 -27.04
N GLY A 402 -18.30 20.84 -27.92
CA GLY A 402 -16.95 21.31 -27.62
C GLY A 402 -15.89 20.20 -27.75
N ARG A 403 -14.72 20.58 -28.25
CA ARG A 403 -13.52 19.73 -28.27
C ARG A 403 -12.70 20.04 -27.02
N ILE A 404 -12.57 19.07 -26.13
CA ILE A 404 -11.77 19.21 -24.92
C ILE A 404 -10.34 18.73 -25.20
N HIS A 405 -9.37 19.50 -24.72
CA HIS A 405 -7.96 19.18 -24.70
C HIS A 405 -7.55 19.00 -23.24
N ILE A 406 -6.78 17.96 -22.98
CA ILE A 406 -6.24 17.65 -21.66
C ILE A 406 -4.74 17.57 -21.79
N ASP A 407 -4.05 18.44 -21.06
CA ASP A 407 -2.60 18.52 -21.05
C ASP A 407 -2.07 18.20 -19.66
N LEU A 408 -1.08 17.30 -19.60
CA LEU A 408 -0.46 16.79 -18.37
C LEU A 408 1.06 16.96 -18.47
N GLY A 409 1.67 17.78 -17.62
CA GLY A 409 3.12 17.97 -17.66
C GLY A 409 3.62 19.27 -17.06
N LYS A 410 4.67 19.84 -17.65
CA LYS A 410 5.12 21.21 -17.41
C LYS A 410 4.44 22.11 -18.43
N ILE A 411 3.65 23.04 -17.94
CA ILE A 411 2.86 23.96 -18.75
C ILE A 411 3.34 25.36 -18.41
N SER A 412 3.54 26.19 -19.43
CA SER A 412 3.94 27.57 -19.24
C SER A 412 2.95 28.30 -18.34
N GLU A 413 3.48 29.02 -17.35
CA GLU A 413 2.76 29.90 -16.45
C GLU A 413 2.44 31.26 -17.08
N ASP A 414 3.20 31.62 -18.11
CA ASP A 414 3.06 32.84 -18.93
C ASP A 414 1.68 32.88 -19.61
N MET A 415 0.72 33.52 -18.97
CA MET A 415 -0.67 33.46 -19.36
C MET A 415 -0.89 34.28 -20.63
N ASP A 416 -0.32 35.48 -20.71
CA ASP A 416 -0.51 36.42 -21.82
C ASP A 416 0.50 36.26 -22.96
N GLY A 417 1.60 35.52 -22.73
CA GLY A 417 2.63 35.19 -23.71
C GLY A 417 3.67 36.29 -23.92
N ASP A 418 3.82 37.24 -22.99
CA ASP A 418 4.76 38.35 -23.10
C ASP A 418 6.18 38.01 -22.58
N GLY A 419 6.31 36.92 -21.81
CA GLY A 419 7.55 36.45 -21.23
C GLY A 419 8.02 37.23 -20.00
N GLN A 420 7.15 37.94 -19.29
CA GLN A 420 7.46 38.66 -18.06
C GLN A 420 6.58 38.11 -16.94
N LEU A 421 7.12 38.06 -15.72
CA LEU A 421 6.33 37.62 -14.57
C LEU A 421 5.31 38.71 -14.22
N ASN A 422 4.03 38.46 -14.49
CA ASN A 422 2.97 39.32 -13.99
C ASN A 422 2.65 38.98 -12.53
N THR A 423 2.78 39.98 -11.65
CA THR A 423 2.37 39.87 -10.25
C THR A 423 1.98 41.23 -9.69
N GLU A 424 0.99 41.21 -8.81
CA GLU A 424 0.55 42.38 -8.05
C GLU A 424 1.53 42.76 -6.93
N ASP A 425 2.42 41.85 -6.49
CA ASP A 425 3.33 42.09 -5.35
C ASP A 425 4.46 43.06 -5.74
N LYS A 426 4.40 44.30 -5.27
CA LYS A 426 5.37 45.32 -5.66
C LYS A 426 6.65 45.20 -4.84
N PRO A 427 7.84 45.35 -5.47
CA PRO A 427 9.11 45.31 -4.75
C PRO A 427 9.21 46.35 -3.62
N ALA A 428 9.61 45.91 -2.43
CA ALA A 428 9.80 46.75 -1.24
C ALA A 428 11.28 46.88 -0.84
N ALA A 429 11.59 47.76 0.12
CA ALA A 429 12.97 48.02 0.54
C ALA A 429 13.66 46.76 1.10
N GLY A 430 14.53 46.14 0.29
CA GLY A 430 15.24 44.90 0.62
C GLY A 430 14.54 43.62 0.16
N LEU A 431 13.38 43.73 -0.51
CA LEU A 431 12.61 42.61 -1.04
C LEU A 431 12.33 42.85 -2.53
N THR A 432 13.06 42.16 -3.40
CA THR A 432 13.03 42.39 -4.86
C THR A 432 11.75 41.94 -5.55
N LEU A 433 10.92 41.15 -4.88
CA LEU A 433 9.65 40.59 -5.39
C LEU A 433 8.47 40.91 -4.48
N GLY A 434 8.65 41.87 -3.56
CA GLY A 434 7.61 42.26 -2.62
C GLY A 434 7.55 41.38 -1.37
N ASN A 435 6.48 41.52 -0.60
CA ASN A 435 6.39 41.03 0.78
C ASN A 435 5.42 39.85 0.97
N GLY A 436 4.74 39.43 -0.10
CA GLY A 436 3.79 38.33 -0.14
C GLY A 436 2.39 38.66 0.39
N PHE A 437 2.09 39.94 0.67
CA PHE A 437 0.79 40.41 1.12
C PHE A 437 0.27 41.49 0.18
N LEU A 438 -1.00 41.38 -0.19
CA LEU A 438 -1.62 42.35 -1.09
C LEU A 438 -2.00 43.63 -0.36
N GLU A 439 -1.62 44.76 -0.94
CA GLU A 439 -1.94 46.11 -0.48
C GLU A 439 -2.98 46.81 -1.37
N ASP A 440 -3.69 47.82 -0.83
CA ASP A 440 -4.83 48.45 -1.51
C ASP A 440 -4.46 49.10 -2.86
N ASP A 441 -3.20 49.52 -3.05
CA ASP A 441 -2.72 50.09 -4.31
C ASP A 441 -2.10 49.06 -5.27
N GLU A 442 -2.03 47.79 -4.85
CA GLU A 442 -1.47 46.65 -5.61
C GLU A 442 -2.52 45.78 -6.28
N ASP A 443 -3.77 45.81 -5.80
CA ASP A 443 -4.91 45.04 -6.31
C ASP A 443 -5.42 45.60 -7.66
N THR A 444 -4.52 45.67 -8.63
CA THR A 444 -4.70 46.19 -9.99
C THR A 444 -4.98 45.11 -11.02
N GLY A 445 -5.04 43.84 -10.61
CA GLY A 445 -5.05 42.72 -11.53
C GLY A 445 -3.67 42.34 -12.08
N LEU A 446 -3.63 41.25 -12.86
CA LEU A 446 -2.40 40.74 -13.48
C LEU A 446 -1.89 41.60 -14.63
N ASP A 447 -2.72 42.48 -15.21
CA ASP A 447 -2.29 43.43 -16.23
C ASP A 447 -1.47 44.60 -15.63
N GLY A 448 -1.60 44.86 -14.33
CA GLY A 448 -0.80 45.81 -13.56
C GLY A 448 -1.32 47.25 -13.61
N CYS A 449 -2.56 47.50 -14.03
CA CYS A 449 -3.15 48.85 -14.03
C CYS A 449 -4.66 48.85 -13.83
N PHE A 450 -5.16 49.85 -13.10
CA PHE A 450 -6.61 50.05 -12.91
C PHE A 450 -7.35 50.45 -14.22
N ASP A 451 -8.64 50.10 -14.29
CA ASP A 451 -9.67 50.48 -15.27
C ASP A 451 -9.37 51.66 -16.22
N GLU A 452 -9.02 52.83 -15.67
CA GLU A 452 -8.82 54.06 -16.44
C GLU A 452 -7.65 53.97 -17.44
N LYS A 453 -6.69 53.08 -17.15
CA LYS A 453 -5.43 52.89 -17.86
C LYS A 453 -5.39 51.61 -18.68
N GLU A 454 -6.44 50.83 -18.70
CA GLU A 454 -6.50 49.63 -19.53
C GLU A 454 -6.67 49.97 -21.02
N ASP A 455 -6.13 49.12 -21.90
CA ASP A 455 -6.24 49.30 -23.36
C ASP A 455 -7.39 48.50 -24.00
N GLY A 456 -8.03 47.61 -23.25
CA GLY A 456 -9.08 46.69 -23.70
C GLY A 456 -8.58 45.48 -24.50
N TRP A 457 -7.27 45.32 -24.60
CA TRP A 457 -6.59 44.17 -25.18
C TRP A 457 -5.99 43.23 -24.13
N GLY A 458 -6.05 43.61 -22.84
CA GLY A 458 -5.42 42.92 -21.71
C GLY A 458 -4.11 43.56 -21.27
N GLY A 459 -3.79 44.78 -21.73
CA GLY A 459 -2.60 45.52 -21.33
C GLY A 459 -2.91 46.94 -20.86
N CYS A 460 -1.84 47.69 -20.59
CA CYS A 460 -1.93 49.04 -20.05
C CYS A 460 -1.53 50.12 -21.05
N LEU A 461 -2.26 51.23 -21.03
CA LEU A 461 -1.98 52.44 -21.79
C LEU A 461 -0.75 53.17 -21.24
N GLU A 462 0.14 53.56 -22.15
CA GLU A 462 1.27 54.41 -21.82
C GLU A 462 0.87 55.90 -21.79
N GLY A 463 1.22 56.61 -20.71
CA GLY A 463 1.05 58.06 -20.57
C GLY A 463 -0.19 58.50 -19.78
N ASP A 464 -0.56 59.77 -19.89
CA ASP A 464 -1.59 60.39 -19.03
C ASP A 464 -3.03 60.23 -19.55
N THR A 465 -3.23 59.89 -20.82
CA THR A 465 -4.56 59.70 -21.44
C THR A 465 -5.28 58.46 -20.90
N THR A 466 -6.61 58.48 -20.82
CA THR A 466 -7.42 57.33 -20.36
C THR A 466 -8.11 56.59 -21.50
N TYR A 467 -8.56 55.35 -21.26
CA TYR A 467 -9.33 54.56 -22.23
C TYR A 467 -10.54 55.35 -22.78
N THR A 468 -11.28 56.00 -21.87
CA THR A 468 -12.48 56.78 -22.23
C THR A 468 -12.14 57.99 -23.11
N GLU A 469 -11.00 58.63 -22.92
CA GLU A 469 -10.55 59.75 -23.77
C GLU A 469 -10.20 59.26 -25.18
N PHE A 470 -9.49 58.13 -25.30
CA PHE A 470 -9.21 57.49 -26.59
C PHE A 470 -10.47 57.04 -27.31
N LEU A 471 -11.40 56.39 -26.60
CA LEU A 471 -12.68 55.94 -27.14
C LEU A 471 -13.51 57.11 -27.69
N ASN A 472 -13.57 58.23 -26.95
CA ASN A 472 -14.27 59.44 -27.40
C ASN A 472 -13.58 60.12 -28.60
N SER A 473 -12.27 59.96 -28.76
CA SER A 473 -11.51 60.48 -29.89
C SER A 473 -11.65 59.62 -31.17
N GLY A 474 -12.26 58.44 -31.06
CA GLY A 474 -12.42 57.49 -32.15
C GLY A 474 -11.15 56.70 -32.46
N GLU A 475 -10.25 56.58 -31.48
CA GLU A 475 -9.03 55.76 -31.60
C GLU A 475 -9.40 54.27 -31.55
N THR A 476 -8.81 53.48 -32.44
CA THR A 476 -9.09 52.04 -32.58
C THR A 476 -7.84 51.19 -32.74
N ASP A 477 -6.68 51.82 -32.93
CA ASP A 477 -5.40 51.13 -33.11
C ASP A 477 -4.71 50.92 -31.76
N ILE A 478 -4.81 51.90 -30.86
CA ILE A 478 -4.19 51.86 -29.51
C ILE A 478 -5.10 51.12 -28.52
N ILE A 479 -6.41 51.30 -28.62
CA ILE A 479 -7.40 50.68 -27.73
C ILE A 479 -8.29 49.71 -28.48
N ASN A 480 -8.84 48.73 -27.77
CA ASN A 480 -9.91 47.89 -28.28
C ASN A 480 -11.25 48.62 -28.18
N ALA A 481 -11.67 49.28 -29.26
CA ALA A 481 -12.97 49.96 -29.34
C ALA A 481 -14.14 49.04 -29.78
N SER A 482 -14.00 47.72 -29.63
CA SER A 482 -15.04 46.77 -30.04
C SER A 482 -16.30 46.92 -29.18
N SER A 483 -17.47 46.75 -29.79
CA SER A 483 -18.77 46.96 -29.10
C SER A 483 -19.08 45.99 -27.95
N ASP A 484 -18.23 44.98 -27.74
CA ASP A 484 -18.29 44.00 -26.65
C ASP A 484 -17.31 44.29 -25.50
N VAL A 485 -16.52 45.36 -25.59
CA VAL A 485 -15.68 45.88 -24.50
C VAL A 485 -16.51 46.79 -23.61
N ASP A 486 -16.43 46.59 -22.29
CA ASP A 486 -17.04 47.50 -21.33
C ASP A 486 -16.11 48.69 -21.11
N SER A 487 -16.58 49.91 -21.33
CA SER A 487 -15.79 51.12 -21.10
C SER A 487 -15.47 51.40 -19.61
N GLN A 488 -16.08 50.65 -18.69
CA GLN A 488 -15.81 50.73 -17.25
C GLN A 488 -14.98 49.56 -16.72
N ASP A 489 -14.65 48.60 -17.59
CA ASP A 489 -13.82 47.42 -17.30
C ASP A 489 -13.19 46.96 -18.63
N PRO A 490 -12.32 47.79 -19.27
CA PRO A 490 -11.86 47.53 -20.63
C PRO A 490 -11.21 46.15 -20.85
N ASN A 491 -10.37 45.70 -19.93
CA ASN A 491 -9.66 44.42 -19.95
C ASN A 491 -10.52 43.28 -19.39
N GLY A 492 -11.57 43.59 -18.63
CA GLY A 492 -12.55 42.60 -18.18
C GLY A 492 -12.06 41.75 -17.02
N ASP A 493 -11.18 42.30 -16.18
CA ASP A 493 -10.52 41.61 -15.08
C ASP A 493 -11.04 42.07 -13.71
N ASN A 494 -12.00 43.01 -13.66
CA ASN A 494 -12.68 43.37 -12.42
C ASN A 494 -13.33 42.17 -11.73
N TRP A 495 -13.09 42.04 -10.43
CA TRP A 495 -13.69 41.01 -9.61
C TRP A 495 -15.02 41.45 -9.00
N ASN A 496 -16.03 40.60 -9.15
CA ASN A 496 -17.29 40.76 -8.42
C ASN A 496 -18.03 39.44 -8.27
N TYR A 497 -18.45 39.19 -7.04
CA TYR A 497 -19.39 38.11 -6.74
C TYR A 497 -20.36 38.50 -5.62
N ASP A 498 -21.65 38.22 -5.82
CA ASP A 498 -22.67 38.43 -4.81
C ASP A 498 -23.46 37.14 -4.57
N GLN A 499 -23.38 36.63 -3.34
CA GLN A 499 -24.14 35.43 -2.92
C GLN A 499 -25.66 35.61 -3.06
N ASN A 500 -26.16 36.85 -3.02
CA ASN A 500 -27.58 37.16 -3.25
C ASN A 500 -27.97 37.07 -4.73
N ASN A 501 -27.02 37.19 -5.66
CA ASN A 501 -27.18 36.94 -7.10
C ASN A 501 -26.44 35.66 -7.50
N ASN A 502 -26.87 34.54 -6.95
CA ASN A 502 -26.24 33.21 -7.10
C ASN A 502 -26.27 32.61 -8.53
N SER A 503 -26.66 33.39 -9.55
CA SER A 503 -26.73 33.00 -10.95
C SER A 503 -25.69 33.69 -11.84
N ASP A 504 -25.14 34.81 -11.36
CA ASP A 504 -24.15 35.61 -12.08
C ASP A 504 -22.74 35.27 -11.60
N TYR A 505 -21.94 34.81 -12.55
CA TYR A 505 -20.54 34.38 -12.36
C TYR A 505 -19.63 35.01 -13.40
N THR A 506 -20.08 36.09 -14.05
CA THR A 506 -19.35 36.71 -15.18
C THR A 506 -18.05 37.39 -14.75
N GLN A 507 -18.01 37.94 -13.53
CA GLN A 507 -16.85 38.62 -12.94
C GLN A 507 -16.22 37.82 -11.79
N VAL A 508 -16.59 36.54 -11.64
CA VAL A 508 -16.11 35.74 -10.50
C VAL A 508 -14.61 35.45 -10.60
N ASN A 509 -14.06 35.43 -11.82
CA ASN A 509 -12.67 35.11 -12.13
C ASN A 509 -11.74 36.33 -12.21
N GLY A 510 -12.25 37.53 -11.94
CA GLY A 510 -11.45 38.76 -11.97
C GLY A 510 -10.31 38.79 -10.96
N THR A 511 -9.29 39.57 -11.30
CA THR A 511 -8.08 39.83 -10.52
C THR A 511 -8.15 41.20 -9.85
N GLU A 512 -8.52 42.27 -10.55
CA GLU A 512 -8.67 43.59 -9.92
C GLU A 512 -9.78 43.61 -8.85
N GLY A 513 -9.44 44.12 -7.67
CA GLY A 513 -10.39 44.33 -6.57
C GLY A 513 -10.81 43.03 -5.86
N ASN A 514 -10.12 41.92 -6.11
CA ASN A 514 -10.51 40.62 -5.53
C ASN A 514 -10.01 40.45 -4.09
N GLY A 515 -9.02 41.24 -3.70
CA GLY A 515 -8.32 41.15 -2.43
C GLY A 515 -8.59 42.30 -1.46
N THR A 516 -9.10 43.40 -2.00
CA THR A 516 -9.36 44.66 -1.31
C THR A 516 -10.86 45.00 -1.28
N GLY A 517 -11.22 46.13 -0.66
CA GLY A 517 -12.62 46.58 -0.59
C GLY A 517 -13.52 45.88 0.43
N ASN A 518 -14.84 45.95 0.22
CA ASN A 518 -15.86 45.49 1.19
C ASN A 518 -16.24 44.01 1.03
N LYS A 519 -15.86 43.39 -0.09
CA LYS A 519 -16.08 41.98 -0.41
C LYS A 519 -14.74 41.46 -0.87
N ILE A 520 -14.15 40.53 -0.12
CA ILE A 520 -12.84 39.96 -0.43
C ILE A 520 -13.05 38.51 -0.81
N GLN A 521 -12.44 38.08 -1.92
CA GLN A 521 -12.40 36.68 -2.32
C GLN A 521 -11.68 35.83 -1.26
N GLU A 522 -12.12 34.59 -1.06
CA GLU A 522 -11.34 33.65 -0.24
C GLU A 522 -9.94 33.46 -0.86
N GLY A 523 -8.90 33.81 -0.10
CA GLY A 523 -7.52 33.77 -0.59
C GLY A 523 -7.04 35.04 -1.32
N GLY A 524 -7.92 36.01 -1.61
CA GLY A 524 -7.55 37.25 -2.31
C GLY A 524 -6.65 38.20 -1.51
N LYS A 525 -6.35 37.90 -0.24
CA LYS A 525 -5.35 38.69 0.53
C LYS A 525 -3.90 38.45 0.11
N TYR A 526 -3.68 37.49 -0.77
CA TYR A 526 -2.38 37.23 -1.38
C TYR A 526 -2.39 37.85 -2.78
N PRO A 527 -1.29 38.48 -3.20
CA PRO A 527 -1.18 39.04 -4.54
C PRO A 527 -1.43 37.97 -5.60
N ASP A 528 -2.20 38.31 -6.64
CA ASP A 528 -2.27 37.47 -7.82
C ASP A 528 -0.93 37.49 -8.56
N THR A 529 -0.55 36.33 -9.08
CA THR A 529 0.71 36.11 -9.76
C THR A 529 0.56 34.98 -10.76
N GLU A 530 1.33 35.04 -11.84
CA GLU A 530 1.53 33.92 -12.75
C GLU A 530 2.42 32.83 -12.16
N ASP A 531 3.20 33.11 -11.11
CA ASP A 531 4.00 32.10 -10.39
C ASP A 531 3.10 31.13 -9.61
N LEU A 532 2.64 30.07 -10.27
CA LEU A 532 1.66 29.12 -9.74
C LEU A 532 2.30 28.16 -8.73
N ASP A 533 3.59 27.84 -8.88
CA ASP A 533 4.33 26.95 -7.96
C ASP A 533 5.06 27.68 -6.81
N ARG A 534 5.01 29.02 -6.80
CA ARG A 534 5.66 29.90 -5.81
C ARG A 534 7.17 29.76 -5.79
N SER A 535 7.77 29.44 -6.93
CA SER A 535 9.22 29.33 -7.10
C SER A 535 9.92 30.67 -7.21
N THR A 536 9.17 31.79 -7.28
CA THR A 536 9.61 33.17 -7.50
C THR A 536 10.05 33.50 -8.93
N PHE A 537 9.89 32.56 -9.86
CA PHE A 537 10.25 32.72 -11.26
C PHE A 537 9.10 32.28 -12.15
N LEU A 538 8.92 32.97 -13.27
CA LEU A 538 7.98 32.56 -14.31
C LEU A 538 8.51 31.31 -15.04
N ASP A 539 7.81 30.18 -14.94
CA ASP A 539 8.11 29.01 -15.77
C ASP A 539 7.48 29.17 -17.17
N LYS A 540 8.32 29.17 -18.21
CA LYS A 540 7.90 29.28 -19.62
C LYS A 540 7.93 27.95 -20.36
N THR A 541 8.14 26.87 -19.62
CA THR A 541 8.40 25.56 -20.20
C THR A 541 7.09 24.90 -20.62
N ASN A 542 6.95 24.63 -21.91
CA ASN A 542 5.88 23.82 -22.47
C ASN A 542 6.40 22.43 -22.84
N ASP A 543 6.50 21.55 -21.84
CA ASP A 543 6.88 20.14 -21.96
C ASP A 543 5.76 19.29 -21.34
N TYR A 544 4.80 18.84 -22.14
CA TYR A 544 3.63 18.10 -21.64
C TYR A 544 3.15 17.03 -22.61
N PHE A 545 2.30 16.15 -22.09
CA PHE A 545 1.52 15.17 -22.83
C PHE A 545 0.14 15.75 -23.11
N SER A 546 -0.38 15.62 -24.33
CA SER A 546 -1.65 16.21 -24.76
C SER A 546 -2.55 15.19 -25.46
N THR A 547 -3.84 15.25 -25.17
CA THR A 547 -4.88 14.52 -25.91
C THR A 547 -6.10 15.40 -26.12
N GLN A 548 -6.87 15.10 -27.16
CA GLN A 548 -8.09 15.83 -27.48
C GLN A 548 -9.19 14.89 -27.97
N PHE A 549 -10.43 15.17 -27.57
CA PHE A 549 -11.60 14.46 -28.08
C PHE A 549 -12.85 15.34 -28.05
N MET A 550 -13.82 14.99 -28.87
CA MET A 550 -15.13 15.64 -28.86
C MET A 550 -15.99 15.09 -27.72
N LEU A 551 -16.73 15.94 -27.03
CA LEU A 551 -17.67 15.45 -26.00
C LEU A 551 -18.78 14.56 -26.58
N THR A 552 -19.00 14.55 -27.89
CA THR A 552 -19.95 13.63 -28.56
C THR A 552 -19.33 12.30 -28.94
N ASP A 553 -18.02 12.15 -28.77
CA ASP A 553 -17.28 10.93 -29.10
C ASP A 553 -17.63 9.80 -28.13
N THR A 554 -17.60 8.57 -28.63
CA THR A 554 -17.78 7.33 -27.86
C THR A 554 -16.47 6.58 -27.62
N THR A 555 -15.37 6.98 -28.27
CA THR A 555 -14.07 6.31 -28.21
C THR A 555 -13.57 6.11 -26.78
N TYR A 556 -13.63 7.17 -25.97
CA TYR A 556 -13.20 7.14 -24.57
C TYR A 556 -14.36 7.00 -23.56
N LEU A 557 -15.58 6.73 -24.02
CA LEU A 557 -16.74 6.64 -23.14
C LEU A 557 -16.70 5.33 -22.33
N ALA A 558 -16.48 5.43 -21.03
CA ALA A 558 -16.40 4.27 -20.13
C ALA A 558 -17.68 4.02 -19.33
N GLY A 559 -18.57 5.02 -19.22
CA GLY A 559 -19.85 4.85 -18.54
C GLY A 559 -20.74 6.09 -18.58
N GLU A 560 -22.03 5.88 -18.34
CA GLU A 560 -23.04 6.93 -18.16
C GLU A 560 -23.94 6.53 -16.98
N THR A 561 -24.24 7.47 -16.08
CA THR A 561 -25.09 7.15 -14.93
C THR A 561 -26.56 7.26 -15.30
N GLU A 562 -27.35 6.31 -14.79
CA GLU A 562 -28.79 6.25 -15.04
C GLU A 562 -29.59 6.41 -13.75
N LYS A 563 -30.74 7.08 -13.86
CA LYS A 563 -31.70 7.22 -12.76
C LYS A 563 -33.07 6.74 -13.22
N ASN A 564 -33.52 5.61 -12.67
CA ASN A 564 -34.75 4.93 -13.06
C ASN A 564 -34.79 4.50 -14.56
N GLY A 565 -33.63 4.11 -15.12
CA GLY A 565 -33.50 3.69 -16.52
C GLY A 565 -33.41 4.81 -17.55
N GLU A 566 -33.26 6.06 -17.10
CA GLU A 566 -33.02 7.23 -17.97
C GLU A 566 -31.63 7.82 -17.69
N PRO A 567 -30.83 8.15 -18.71
CA PRO A 567 -29.52 8.77 -18.52
C PRO A 567 -29.58 10.12 -17.80
N THR A 568 -28.68 10.34 -16.85
CA THR A 568 -28.58 11.62 -16.11
C THR A 568 -27.89 12.72 -16.93
N GLY A 569 -27.21 12.31 -18.02
CA GLY A 569 -26.33 13.13 -18.86
C GLY A 569 -24.90 13.30 -18.31
N TRP A 570 -24.57 12.66 -17.17
CA TRP A 570 -23.20 12.57 -16.67
C TRP A 570 -22.49 11.36 -17.27
N ARG A 571 -21.36 11.62 -17.91
CA ARG A 571 -20.57 10.62 -18.63
C ARG A 571 -19.15 10.58 -18.09
N LEU A 572 -18.63 9.37 -17.92
CA LEU A 572 -17.24 9.10 -17.58
C LEU A 572 -16.45 8.89 -18.87
N PHE A 573 -15.51 9.77 -19.14
CA PHE A 573 -14.49 9.54 -20.15
C PHE A 573 -13.23 8.99 -19.49
N ARG A 574 -12.70 7.89 -20.03
CA ARG A 574 -11.45 7.24 -19.61
C ARG A 574 -10.50 7.21 -20.79
N VAL A 575 -9.49 8.07 -20.76
CA VAL A 575 -8.47 8.18 -21.81
C VAL A 575 -7.21 7.44 -21.37
N PRO A 576 -6.73 6.43 -22.10
CA PRO A 576 -5.44 5.81 -21.83
C PRO A 576 -4.31 6.84 -21.90
N LEU A 577 -3.38 6.83 -20.94
CA LEU A 577 -2.22 7.72 -20.96
C LEU A 577 -1.29 7.44 -22.16
N SER A 578 -1.34 6.22 -22.72
CA SER A 578 -0.66 5.86 -23.97
C SER A 578 -1.11 6.68 -25.17
N ASP A 579 -2.34 7.21 -25.14
CA ASP A 579 -2.93 7.95 -26.25
C ASP A 579 -2.57 9.43 -26.19
N PHE A 580 -1.93 9.88 -25.12
CA PHE A 580 -1.45 11.26 -25.02
C PHE A 580 -0.18 11.42 -25.85
N LYS A 581 -0.20 12.39 -26.76
CA LYS A 581 0.92 12.73 -27.62
C LYS A 581 1.88 13.66 -26.89
N GLN A 582 3.16 13.40 -27.03
CA GLN A 582 4.22 14.18 -26.40
C GLN A 582 4.47 15.48 -27.19
N VAL A 583 4.38 16.64 -26.53
CA VAL A 583 4.55 17.96 -27.18
C VAL A 583 6.02 18.35 -27.33
N LYS A 584 6.90 17.93 -26.40
CA LYS A 584 8.37 18.14 -26.45
C LYS A 584 9.15 17.04 -25.73
N ASN A 585 9.81 17.31 -24.60
CA ASN A 585 10.63 16.33 -23.88
C ASN A 585 10.18 16.22 -22.41
N ILE A 586 9.34 15.23 -22.12
CA ILE A 586 8.84 14.98 -20.77
C ILE A 586 8.72 13.47 -20.50
N GLU A 587 8.87 13.09 -19.24
CA GLU A 587 8.60 11.76 -18.72
C GLU A 587 7.44 11.79 -17.72
N TRP A 588 6.78 10.65 -17.52
CA TRP A 588 5.64 10.53 -16.61
C TRP A 588 5.99 10.74 -15.12
N ASN A 589 7.27 10.88 -14.75
CA ASN A 589 7.70 11.20 -13.38
C ASN A 589 7.64 12.70 -13.04
N GLU A 590 7.36 13.58 -14.01
CA GLU A 590 7.41 15.04 -13.85
C GLU A 590 6.11 15.74 -14.27
N ILE A 591 4.95 15.14 -13.96
CA ILE A 591 3.64 15.75 -14.25
C ILE A 591 3.31 16.79 -13.18
N ARG A 592 3.55 18.08 -13.48
CA ARG A 592 3.38 19.17 -12.49
C ARG A 592 2.05 19.89 -12.59
N TYR A 593 1.51 20.05 -13.80
CA TYR A 593 0.32 20.82 -14.09
C TYR A 593 -0.67 19.98 -14.89
N VAL A 594 -1.95 20.32 -14.72
CA VAL A 594 -3.06 19.85 -15.54
C VAL A 594 -3.70 21.07 -16.19
N ARG A 595 -3.76 21.12 -17.53
CA ARG A 595 -4.52 22.14 -18.26
C ARG A 595 -5.70 21.50 -18.99
N LEU A 596 -6.85 22.15 -18.85
CA LEU A 596 -8.05 21.87 -19.63
C LEU A 596 -8.23 23.01 -20.61
N ALA A 597 -8.22 22.71 -21.90
CA ALA A 597 -8.54 23.69 -22.93
C ALA A 597 -9.73 23.24 -23.77
N ILE A 598 -10.46 24.20 -24.33
CA ILE A 598 -11.60 23.96 -25.20
C ILE A 598 -11.39 24.75 -26.49
N THR A 599 -11.47 24.06 -27.62
CA THR A 599 -11.45 24.68 -28.96
C THR A 599 -12.77 24.46 -29.70
N GLY A 600 -12.96 25.13 -30.84
CA GLY A 600 -14.21 25.07 -31.60
C GLY A 600 -15.29 25.97 -31.00
N LEU A 601 -14.92 27.20 -30.60
CA LEU A 601 -15.82 28.10 -29.87
C LEU A 601 -16.88 28.73 -30.80
N ASP A 602 -18.14 28.64 -30.41
CA ASP A 602 -19.25 29.34 -31.08
C ASP A 602 -19.58 30.67 -30.36
N SER A 603 -20.29 31.53 -31.09
CA SER A 603 -20.93 32.75 -30.60
C SER A 603 -22.04 32.49 -29.56
N ILE A 604 -22.59 31.27 -29.53
CA ILE A 604 -23.54 30.82 -28.52
C ILE A 604 -22.79 30.36 -27.28
N GLN A 605 -23.22 30.84 -26.11
CA GLN A 605 -22.64 30.41 -24.84
C GLN A 605 -22.95 28.95 -24.56
N ASN A 606 -21.89 28.15 -24.48
CA ASN A 606 -21.93 26.75 -24.10
C ASN A 606 -21.41 26.57 -22.67
N GLN A 607 -21.68 25.42 -22.09
CA GLN A 607 -21.16 25.07 -20.77
C GLN A 607 -20.71 23.61 -20.71
N LEU A 608 -19.60 23.38 -20.03
CA LEU A 608 -19.09 22.08 -19.65
C LEU A 608 -19.06 21.98 -18.13
N GLN A 609 -19.65 20.93 -17.58
CA GLN A 609 -19.69 20.69 -16.14
C GLN A 609 -18.81 19.49 -15.81
N ILE A 610 -17.95 19.62 -14.80
CA ILE A 610 -16.98 18.60 -14.40
C ILE A 610 -17.22 18.27 -12.93
N ALA A 611 -17.59 17.03 -12.65
CA ALA A 611 -17.84 16.57 -11.28
C ALA A 611 -16.59 15.99 -10.62
N LYS A 612 -15.69 15.41 -11.41
CA LYS A 612 -14.50 14.71 -10.91
C LYS A 612 -13.47 14.54 -12.03
N MET A 613 -12.19 14.64 -11.68
CA MET A 613 -11.05 14.33 -12.54
C MET A 613 -10.03 13.52 -11.77
N GLU A 614 -9.47 12.49 -12.40
CA GLU A 614 -8.48 11.61 -11.77
C GLU A 614 -7.45 11.13 -12.80
N ILE A 615 -6.17 11.18 -12.45
CA ILE A 615 -5.14 10.36 -13.10
C ILE A 615 -5.13 9.04 -12.33
N VAL A 616 -5.39 7.94 -13.03
CA VAL A 616 -5.71 6.63 -12.46
C VAL A 616 -4.63 5.63 -12.81
N GLY A 617 -4.04 5.03 -11.79
CA GLY A 617 -3.21 3.83 -11.88
C GLY A 617 -3.88 2.62 -11.23
N ASN A 618 -3.19 1.49 -11.26
CA ASN A 618 -3.64 0.27 -10.62
C ASN A 618 -2.53 -0.37 -9.78
N GLU A 619 -2.87 -0.93 -8.62
CA GLU A 619 -1.93 -1.74 -7.82
C GLU A 619 -1.52 -3.03 -8.56
N TRP A 620 -2.40 -3.55 -9.39
CA TRP A 620 -2.13 -4.65 -10.31
C TRP A 620 -1.52 -4.12 -11.60
N GLN A 621 -0.25 -4.41 -11.81
CA GLN A 621 0.52 -3.88 -12.93
C GLN A 621 0.51 -4.84 -14.12
N GLU A 622 0.21 -4.32 -15.30
CA GLU A 622 0.34 -5.05 -16.57
C GLU A 622 1.80 -5.48 -16.79
N LYS A 623 1.99 -6.76 -17.09
CA LYS A 623 3.25 -7.33 -17.59
C LYS A 623 3.26 -7.47 -19.11
N GLY A 624 2.18 -7.06 -19.77
CA GLY A 624 2.00 -7.15 -21.22
C GLY A 624 1.46 -8.50 -21.69
N ILE A 625 1.56 -8.72 -23.00
CA ILE A 625 1.14 -9.95 -23.68
C ILE A 625 2.38 -10.80 -23.95
N VAL A 626 2.34 -12.06 -23.52
CA VAL A 626 3.40 -13.04 -23.75
C VAL A 626 2.88 -14.11 -24.70
N GLY A 627 3.62 -14.40 -25.77
CA GLY A 627 3.25 -15.41 -26.76
C GLY A 627 4.25 -16.56 -26.87
N LEU A 628 3.70 -17.75 -27.13
CA LEU A 628 4.36 -19.03 -27.43
C LEU A 628 4.97 -19.75 -26.22
N ASP A 629 4.62 -21.03 -26.07
CA ASP A 629 5.07 -21.97 -25.02
C ASP A 629 6.57 -22.33 -25.20
N THR A 630 7.42 -21.32 -25.22
CA THR A 630 8.88 -21.40 -25.28
C THR A 630 9.42 -20.59 -24.12
N GLY A 631 10.10 -21.24 -23.18
CA GLY A 631 10.54 -20.63 -21.93
C GLY A 631 11.28 -19.30 -22.10
N SER A 632 10.99 -18.39 -21.16
CA SER A 632 11.85 -17.28 -20.74
C SER A 632 12.48 -16.42 -21.84
N VAL A 633 11.71 -15.99 -22.85
CA VAL A 633 12.13 -14.93 -23.76
C VAL A 633 11.04 -13.88 -23.83
N ASP A 634 11.41 -12.62 -23.60
CA ASP A 634 10.56 -11.47 -23.84
C ASP A 634 10.26 -11.38 -25.34
N THR A 635 9.02 -11.67 -25.73
CA THR A 635 8.58 -11.71 -27.13
C THR A 635 7.85 -10.44 -27.56
N SER A 636 7.77 -9.41 -26.70
CA SER A 636 7.13 -8.14 -27.03
C SER A 636 7.73 -7.50 -28.30
N ASP A 637 9.06 -7.46 -28.40
CA ASP A 637 9.78 -7.02 -29.61
C ASP A 637 9.53 -7.93 -30.82
N PHE A 638 9.33 -9.23 -30.60
CA PHE A 638 9.07 -10.19 -31.67
C PHE A 638 7.68 -9.98 -32.31
N PHE A 639 6.66 -9.64 -31.51
CA PHE A 639 5.33 -9.31 -32.03
C PHE A 639 5.31 -7.98 -32.77
N ASN A 640 5.93 -6.93 -32.20
CA ASN A 640 6.04 -5.62 -32.84
C ASN A 640 6.77 -5.69 -34.20
N GLN A 641 7.80 -6.53 -34.31
CA GLN A 641 8.64 -6.59 -35.51
C GLN A 641 8.10 -7.53 -36.60
N LEU A 642 7.31 -8.55 -36.26
CA LEU A 642 6.80 -9.55 -37.21
C LEU A 642 5.38 -9.23 -37.72
N LEU A 643 4.49 -8.67 -36.88
CA LEU A 643 3.14 -8.26 -37.29
C LEU A 643 3.12 -6.90 -37.99
N GLY A 644 4.00 -5.97 -37.59
CA GLY A 644 4.12 -4.64 -38.19
C GLY A 644 4.59 -4.60 -39.66
N ASN A 645 4.90 -5.75 -40.28
CA ASN A 645 5.32 -5.84 -41.68
C ASN A 645 4.40 -6.68 -42.59
N ILE A 646 3.36 -7.34 -42.07
CA ILE A 646 2.50 -8.24 -42.87
C ILE A 646 1.07 -7.72 -43.03
N TYR A 647 0.55 -6.98 -42.05
CA TYR A 647 -0.73 -6.29 -42.16
C TYR A 647 -0.45 -4.79 -42.30
N GLY A 648 -1.00 -4.17 -43.34
CA GLY A 648 -0.90 -2.72 -43.47
C GLY A 648 -1.50 -2.06 -42.21
N ARG A 649 -0.75 -1.11 -41.63
CA ARG A 649 -1.17 -0.28 -40.49
C ARG A 649 -2.61 0.22 -40.66
N ASP A 650 -3.52 -0.42 -39.96
CA ASP A 650 -4.62 0.23 -39.25
C ASP A 650 -4.27 0.02 -37.77
N ASP A 651 -4.11 1.09 -36.99
CA ASP A 651 -3.73 1.02 -35.56
C ASP A 651 -4.81 0.34 -34.69
N ASP A 652 -5.98 -0.01 -35.26
CA ASP A 652 -7.14 -0.60 -34.58
C ASP A 652 -7.06 -2.14 -34.36
N ASP A 653 -6.11 -2.85 -35.00
CA ASP A 653 -6.01 -4.33 -34.95
C ASP A 653 -4.85 -4.85 -34.07
N ASP A 654 -4.11 -3.97 -33.39
CA ASP A 654 -2.99 -4.39 -32.53
C ASP A 654 -3.50 -5.04 -31.23
N PRO A 655 -2.89 -6.16 -30.79
CA PRO A 655 -3.34 -6.88 -29.61
C PRO A 655 -3.05 -6.07 -28.34
N THR A 656 -4.08 -5.80 -27.53
CA THR A 656 -3.94 -5.04 -26.28
C THR A 656 -4.39 -5.84 -25.06
N PHE A 657 -3.74 -5.57 -23.93
CA PHE A 657 -4.11 -6.10 -22.62
C PHE A 657 -4.01 -4.98 -21.58
N GLN A 658 -5.12 -4.74 -20.89
CA GLN A 658 -5.26 -3.62 -19.96
C GLN A 658 -5.89 -4.10 -18.65
N VAL A 659 -5.48 -3.47 -17.55
CA VAL A 659 -6.06 -3.70 -16.23
C VAL A 659 -6.91 -2.50 -15.84
N ALA A 660 -8.19 -2.74 -15.59
CA ALA A 660 -9.15 -1.72 -15.18
C ALA A 660 -9.92 -2.17 -13.93
N VAL A 661 -10.90 -1.37 -13.53
CA VAL A 661 -11.84 -1.71 -12.45
C VAL A 661 -13.28 -1.45 -12.91
N VAL A 662 -14.20 -2.24 -12.37
CA VAL A 662 -15.66 -2.08 -12.54
C VAL A 662 -16.29 -2.09 -11.15
N ASN A 663 -17.26 -1.20 -10.89
CA ASN A 663 -17.84 -1.07 -9.55
C ASN A 663 -19.31 -0.67 -9.55
N THR A 664 -19.96 -0.83 -8.40
CA THR A 664 -21.42 -0.60 -8.23
C THR A 664 -21.85 0.87 -8.33
N GLU A 665 -20.93 1.83 -8.19
CA GLU A 665 -21.24 3.26 -8.20
C GLU A 665 -21.05 3.90 -9.58
N ASP A 666 -19.96 3.56 -10.27
CA ASP A 666 -19.58 4.11 -11.58
C ASP A 666 -20.21 3.34 -12.75
N ASN A 667 -20.55 2.05 -12.56
CA ASN A 667 -21.08 1.18 -13.62
C ASN A 667 -22.44 0.60 -13.23
N ALA A 668 -23.50 0.99 -13.96
CA ALA A 668 -24.87 0.58 -13.65
C ALA A 668 -25.14 -0.93 -13.88
N ASP A 669 -24.45 -1.53 -14.85
CA ASP A 669 -24.64 -2.94 -15.24
C ASP A 669 -23.86 -3.94 -14.37
N TYR A 670 -23.00 -3.45 -13.48
CA TYR A 670 -22.18 -4.30 -12.65
C TYR A 670 -22.98 -4.84 -11.45
N ILE A 671 -22.99 -6.17 -11.32
CA ILE A 671 -23.63 -6.88 -10.22
C ILE A 671 -22.57 -7.76 -9.55
N PRO A 672 -22.25 -7.54 -8.27
CA PRO A 672 -21.27 -8.35 -7.55
C PRO A 672 -21.76 -9.79 -7.32
N PRO A 673 -20.87 -10.74 -7.01
CA PRO A 673 -21.25 -12.11 -6.67
C PRO A 673 -22.25 -12.17 -5.50
N LYS A 674 -23.06 -13.23 -5.41
CA LYS A 674 -24.04 -13.38 -4.32
C LYS A 674 -23.33 -13.37 -2.97
N GLY A 675 -23.75 -12.44 -2.11
CA GLY A 675 -23.21 -12.28 -0.77
C GLY A 675 -22.00 -11.35 -0.67
N VAL A 676 -21.45 -10.91 -1.80
CA VAL A 676 -20.40 -9.89 -1.86
C VAL A 676 -21.05 -8.52 -1.90
N LYS A 677 -20.59 -7.64 -1.02
CA LYS A 677 -21.08 -6.27 -0.86
C LYS A 677 -19.95 -5.40 -0.33
N GLY A 678 -19.96 -4.11 -0.70
CA GLY A 678 -19.05 -3.14 -0.11
C GLY A 678 -19.23 -3.00 1.41
N GLU A 679 -18.16 -2.53 2.06
CA GLU A 679 -18.11 -2.34 3.51
C GLU A 679 -19.25 -1.45 4.01
N TYR A 680 -19.86 -1.84 5.13
CA TYR A 680 -20.88 -1.02 5.77
C TYR A 680 -20.33 -0.28 6.99
N ASP A 681 -20.14 1.02 6.84
CA ASP A 681 -19.79 1.91 7.95
C ASP A 681 -21.01 2.13 8.85
N ARG A 682 -21.00 1.49 10.02
CA ARG A 682 -22.07 1.56 11.01
C ARG A 682 -22.18 2.93 11.69
N LEU A 683 -21.11 3.73 11.70
CA LEU A 683 -21.11 5.04 12.34
C LEU A 683 -21.80 6.07 11.44
N ASN A 684 -21.41 6.07 10.16
CA ASN A 684 -21.93 7.00 9.16
C ASN A 684 -23.20 6.49 8.46
N GLU A 685 -23.55 5.21 8.65
CA GLU A 685 -24.69 4.52 8.03
C GLU A 685 -24.60 4.49 6.50
N ILE A 686 -23.37 4.50 5.96
CA ILE A 686 -23.08 4.42 4.52
C ILE A 686 -22.51 3.06 4.17
N ARG A 687 -22.74 2.65 2.93
CA ARG A 687 -22.08 1.49 2.34
C ARG A 687 -21.09 1.99 1.30
N SER A 688 -19.84 1.57 1.42
CA SER A 688 -18.82 1.80 0.40
C SER A 688 -19.20 1.11 -0.90
N LYS A 689 -18.62 1.56 -2.01
CA LYS A 689 -18.71 0.83 -3.28
C LYS A 689 -18.14 -0.59 -3.13
N GLU A 690 -18.59 -1.45 -4.03
CA GLU A 690 -18.01 -2.77 -4.26
C GLU A 690 -17.36 -2.74 -5.65
N GLN A 691 -16.14 -3.26 -5.77
CA GLN A 691 -15.33 -3.17 -6.98
C GLN A 691 -14.57 -4.47 -7.32
N SER A 692 -14.64 -4.87 -8.58
CA SER A 692 -13.85 -5.96 -9.17
C SER A 692 -12.66 -5.45 -10.00
N LEU A 693 -11.60 -6.24 -10.08
CA LEU A 693 -10.51 -6.05 -11.04
C LEU A 693 -10.91 -6.59 -12.41
N VAL A 694 -10.67 -5.82 -13.48
CA VAL A 694 -11.00 -6.20 -14.85
C VAL A 694 -9.71 -6.46 -15.64
N LEU A 695 -9.58 -7.67 -16.16
CA LEU A 695 -8.57 -8.03 -17.16
C LEU A 695 -9.20 -7.89 -18.54
N LYS A 696 -8.97 -6.74 -19.18
CA LYS A 696 -9.49 -6.44 -20.52
C LYS A 696 -8.47 -6.85 -21.56
N PHE A 697 -8.90 -7.59 -22.56
CA PHE A 697 -8.05 -8.03 -23.67
C PHE A 697 -8.76 -7.77 -24.99
N ASP A 698 -8.03 -7.23 -25.95
CA ASP A 698 -8.53 -6.97 -27.30
C ASP A 698 -7.58 -7.57 -28.34
N HIS A 699 -8.15 -8.26 -29.33
CA HIS A 699 -7.42 -8.97 -30.38
C HIS A 699 -6.31 -9.90 -29.83
N LEU A 700 -6.49 -10.49 -28.64
CA LEU A 700 -5.49 -11.33 -27.98
C LEU A 700 -5.18 -12.56 -28.85
N PRO A 701 -3.95 -12.73 -29.38
CA PRO A 701 -3.67 -13.76 -30.37
C PRO A 701 -3.80 -15.18 -29.82
N SER A 702 -4.01 -16.15 -30.73
CA SER A 702 -4.07 -17.57 -30.35
C SER A 702 -2.83 -18.00 -29.56
N LYS A 703 -3.05 -18.69 -28.44
CA LYS A 703 -2.04 -19.17 -27.48
C LYS A 703 -1.25 -18.07 -26.75
N ALA A 704 -1.57 -16.80 -26.96
CA ALA A 704 -1.00 -15.70 -26.20
C ALA A 704 -1.65 -15.57 -24.81
N THR A 705 -0.97 -14.88 -23.91
CA THR A 705 -1.40 -14.68 -22.52
C THR A 705 -1.15 -13.24 -22.10
N GLY A 706 -2.20 -12.55 -21.66
CA GLY A 706 -2.08 -11.25 -20.99
C GLY A 706 -1.92 -11.43 -19.50
N VAL A 707 -0.98 -10.72 -18.87
CA VAL A 707 -0.63 -10.91 -17.45
C VAL A 707 -0.67 -9.59 -16.68
N ALA A 708 -1.29 -9.62 -15.51
CA ALA A 708 -1.25 -8.57 -14.50
C ALA A 708 -0.60 -9.10 -13.21
N GLN A 709 0.13 -8.26 -12.48
CA GLN A 709 0.86 -8.66 -11.29
C GLN A 709 0.80 -7.60 -10.20
N LYS A 710 0.40 -8.02 -8.99
CA LYS A 710 0.57 -7.26 -7.75
C LYS A 710 1.81 -7.75 -7.02
N THR A 711 2.73 -6.83 -6.77
CA THR A 711 3.95 -7.11 -5.99
C THR A 711 3.67 -6.81 -4.53
N LEU A 712 3.96 -7.77 -3.65
CA LEU A 712 3.79 -7.63 -2.21
C LEU A 712 5.08 -7.08 -1.61
N TYR A 713 4.94 -6.09 -0.73
CA TYR A 713 6.00 -5.74 0.22
C TYR A 713 6.29 -6.93 1.13
N THR A 714 7.47 -6.98 1.74
CA THR A 714 7.86 -8.07 2.64
C THR A 714 6.75 -8.34 3.65
N LEU A 715 6.14 -9.53 3.56
CA LEU A 715 5.02 -9.91 4.42
C LEU A 715 5.42 -9.68 5.88
N ASN A 716 4.57 -8.98 6.64
CA ASN A 716 4.77 -8.89 8.07
C ASN A 716 4.57 -10.27 8.71
N ASP A 717 5.04 -10.46 9.94
CA ASP A 717 5.01 -11.77 10.57
C ASP A 717 3.59 -12.32 10.80
N ASN A 718 2.59 -11.44 10.97
CA ASN A 718 1.19 -11.86 11.08
C ASN A 718 0.66 -12.37 9.74
N GLN A 719 0.96 -11.68 8.63
CA GLN A 719 0.61 -12.08 7.28
C GLN A 719 1.21 -13.45 6.94
N LYS A 720 2.52 -13.63 7.16
CA LYS A 720 3.21 -14.91 6.95
C LYS A 720 2.51 -16.07 7.67
N ARG A 721 2.05 -15.83 8.90
CA ARG A 721 1.35 -16.83 9.72
C ARG A 721 -0.06 -17.09 9.19
N SER A 722 -0.78 -16.06 8.76
CA SER A 722 -2.13 -16.23 8.22
C SER A 722 -2.13 -17.15 7.00
N PHE A 723 -1.21 -17.00 6.04
CA PHE A 723 -1.11 -17.92 4.90
C PHE A 723 -0.89 -19.41 5.26
N MET A 724 -0.45 -19.70 6.50
CA MET A 724 -0.28 -21.06 7.03
C MET A 724 -1.45 -21.52 7.93
N THR A 725 -2.32 -20.59 8.35
CA THR A 725 -3.36 -20.85 9.36
C THR A 725 -4.74 -21.08 8.73
N TYR A 726 -4.93 -20.84 7.44
CA TYR A 726 -6.19 -21.11 6.74
C TYR A 726 -6.12 -22.37 5.89
N ASP A 727 -7.27 -23.00 5.69
CA ASP A 727 -7.43 -24.21 4.88
C ASP A 727 -7.54 -23.87 3.38
N PHE A 728 -8.20 -22.76 3.03
CA PHE A 728 -8.53 -22.42 1.64
C PHE A 728 -8.07 -21.02 1.25
N MET A 729 -7.67 -20.87 -0.03
CA MET A 729 -7.60 -19.59 -0.73
C MET A 729 -8.68 -19.56 -1.81
N LYS A 730 -9.48 -18.49 -1.84
CA LYS A 730 -10.65 -18.35 -2.71
C LYS A 730 -10.60 -17.04 -3.49
N MET A 731 -11.20 -17.04 -4.68
CA MET A 731 -11.37 -15.85 -5.53
C MET A 731 -12.52 -16.13 -6.52
N TYR A 732 -13.37 -15.14 -6.78
CA TYR A 732 -14.40 -15.22 -7.81
C TYR A 732 -13.86 -14.79 -9.17
N VAL A 733 -14.45 -15.34 -10.23
CA VAL A 733 -14.14 -15.00 -11.61
C VAL A 733 -15.45 -14.75 -12.35
N HIS A 734 -15.47 -13.74 -13.21
CA HIS A 734 -16.58 -13.46 -14.12
C HIS A 734 -16.08 -13.50 -15.56
N GLY A 735 -16.72 -14.28 -16.42
CA GLY A 735 -16.43 -14.27 -17.86
C GLY A 735 -17.38 -13.36 -18.63
N ASN A 736 -16.82 -12.41 -19.40
CA ASN A 736 -17.58 -11.52 -20.28
C ASN A 736 -16.89 -11.41 -21.65
N SER A 737 -17.15 -12.36 -22.55
CA SER A 737 -16.56 -12.38 -23.90
C SER A 737 -17.45 -13.18 -24.85
N PRO A 738 -17.51 -12.84 -26.15
CA PRO A 738 -18.19 -13.66 -27.15
C PRO A 738 -17.66 -15.11 -27.25
N TRP A 739 -16.41 -15.35 -26.87
CA TRP A 739 -15.75 -16.66 -26.86
C TRP A 739 -15.89 -17.41 -25.52
N ILE A 740 -16.67 -16.85 -24.59
CA ILE A 740 -16.98 -17.46 -23.30
C ILE A 740 -18.48 -17.74 -23.26
N THR A 741 -18.87 -19.02 -23.28
CA THR A 741 -20.27 -19.44 -23.19
C THR A 741 -20.52 -20.21 -21.90
N SER A 742 -21.75 -20.66 -21.66
CA SER A 742 -22.09 -21.51 -20.52
C SER A 742 -21.57 -22.95 -20.65
N LEU A 743 -21.20 -23.39 -21.86
CA LEU A 743 -20.81 -24.77 -22.16
C LEU A 743 -19.36 -24.90 -22.61
N GLU A 744 -18.91 -23.98 -23.47
CA GLU A 744 -17.60 -23.98 -24.12
C GLU A 744 -16.90 -22.63 -23.92
N THR A 745 -15.57 -22.65 -23.90
CA THR A 745 -14.76 -21.45 -23.72
C THR A 745 -13.40 -21.61 -24.38
N ASP A 746 -12.94 -20.53 -25.02
CA ASP A 746 -11.57 -20.41 -25.54
C ASP A 746 -10.65 -19.61 -24.60
N VAL A 747 -11.09 -19.40 -23.36
CA VAL A 747 -10.42 -18.53 -22.39
C VAL A 747 -10.08 -19.29 -21.11
N GLU A 748 -8.79 -19.32 -20.77
CA GLU A 748 -8.30 -19.76 -19.47
C GLU A 748 -7.87 -18.56 -18.63
N VAL A 749 -8.16 -18.59 -17.33
CA VAL A 749 -7.61 -17.66 -16.33
C VAL A 749 -6.63 -18.41 -15.43
N PHE A 750 -5.56 -17.75 -15.00
CA PHE A 750 -4.67 -18.31 -13.98
C PHE A 750 -4.48 -17.38 -12.78
N LEU A 751 -4.21 -17.99 -11.63
CA LEU A 751 -3.72 -17.35 -10.42
C LEU A 751 -2.35 -17.94 -10.08
N LYS A 752 -1.33 -17.09 -10.09
CA LYS A 752 0.07 -17.43 -9.82
C LYS A 752 0.59 -16.68 -8.60
N PHE A 753 1.32 -17.33 -7.72
CA PHE A 753 1.91 -16.68 -6.56
C PHE A 753 3.18 -17.40 -6.09
N GLY A 754 4.17 -16.63 -5.64
CA GLY A 754 5.48 -17.18 -5.31
C GLY A 754 6.53 -16.15 -4.91
N LEU A 755 7.78 -16.58 -5.00
CA LEU A 755 8.99 -15.81 -4.70
C LEU A 755 10.01 -16.05 -5.82
N GLY A 756 10.32 -15.01 -6.59
CA GLY A 756 11.13 -15.12 -7.81
C GLY A 756 10.58 -16.19 -8.77
N ASP A 757 11.45 -17.10 -9.20
CA ASP A 757 11.12 -18.19 -10.14
C ASP A 757 10.39 -19.38 -9.49
N ALA A 758 10.30 -19.42 -8.16
CA ALA A 758 9.60 -20.48 -7.44
C ALA A 758 8.15 -20.08 -7.18
N TYR A 759 7.19 -20.79 -7.76
CA TYR A 759 5.78 -20.40 -7.71
C TYR A 759 4.80 -21.55 -7.73
N TYR A 760 3.58 -21.25 -7.27
CA TYR A 760 2.36 -21.99 -7.56
C TYR A 760 1.59 -21.27 -8.64
N GLU A 761 1.01 -22.02 -9.58
CA GLU A 761 0.12 -21.51 -10.61
C GLU A 761 -1.07 -22.45 -10.74
N ILE A 762 -2.27 -21.89 -10.64
CA ILE A 762 -3.53 -22.62 -10.80
C ILE A 762 -4.22 -22.01 -12.00
N THR A 763 -4.57 -22.82 -12.99
CA THR A 763 -5.27 -22.38 -14.20
C THR A 763 -6.63 -23.04 -14.29
N LYS A 764 -7.64 -22.28 -14.73
CA LYS A 764 -9.02 -22.73 -14.92
C LYS A 764 -9.62 -22.18 -16.22
N PRO A 765 -10.47 -22.95 -16.92
CA PRO A 765 -11.33 -22.38 -17.96
C PRO A 765 -12.35 -21.39 -17.36
N VAL A 766 -12.72 -20.37 -18.11
CA VAL A 766 -13.70 -19.35 -17.69
C VAL A 766 -15.01 -19.51 -18.46
N TYR A 767 -16.14 -19.54 -17.76
CA TYR A 767 -17.49 -19.63 -18.32
C TYR A 767 -18.25 -18.30 -18.23
N ASN A 768 -19.40 -18.19 -18.87
CA ASN A 768 -20.14 -16.92 -18.91
C ASN A 768 -20.69 -16.52 -17.53
N GLY A 769 -20.51 -15.25 -17.16
CA GLY A 769 -20.98 -14.70 -15.88
C GLY A 769 -20.13 -15.12 -14.68
N TRP A 770 -20.65 -14.96 -13.46
CA TRP A 770 -20.05 -15.49 -12.23
C TRP A 770 -20.19 -17.02 -12.09
N ASP A 771 -21.04 -17.66 -12.90
CA ASP A 771 -21.30 -19.11 -12.92
C ASP A 771 -21.57 -19.73 -11.52
N GLU A 772 -22.31 -19.03 -10.65
CA GLU A 772 -22.44 -19.41 -9.23
C GLU A 772 -23.27 -20.68 -8.99
N ASP A 773 -24.09 -21.10 -9.95
CA ASP A 773 -24.94 -22.29 -9.82
C ASP A 773 -24.11 -23.59 -10.02
N ASP A 774 -23.14 -23.57 -10.94
CA ASP A 774 -22.21 -24.68 -11.20
C ASP A 774 -20.86 -24.50 -10.49
N ASN A 775 -20.55 -23.28 -10.02
CA ASN A 775 -19.36 -22.88 -9.28
C ASN A 775 -18.04 -23.24 -10.01
N ARG A 776 -18.01 -23.12 -11.34
CA ARG A 776 -16.79 -23.38 -12.14
C ARG A 776 -15.88 -22.14 -12.16
N ASN A 777 -16.47 -20.95 -12.18
CA ASN A 777 -15.77 -19.66 -12.15
C ASN A 777 -15.40 -19.19 -10.75
N SER A 778 -14.84 -20.10 -9.95
CA SER A 778 -14.25 -19.73 -8.68
C SER A 778 -12.99 -20.53 -8.40
N PHE A 779 -11.98 -19.86 -7.87
CA PHE A 779 -10.85 -20.52 -7.24
C PHE A 779 -11.28 -20.95 -5.84
N ASN A 780 -11.09 -22.23 -5.52
CA ASN A 780 -11.26 -22.78 -4.18
C ASN A 780 -10.09 -23.73 -3.92
N ILE A 781 -8.95 -23.15 -3.57
CA ILE A 781 -7.66 -23.81 -3.49
C ILE A 781 -7.45 -24.31 -2.06
N ASP A 782 -7.43 -25.63 -1.87
CA ASP A 782 -7.02 -26.26 -0.61
C ASP A 782 -5.49 -26.13 -0.45
N LEU A 783 -5.06 -25.34 0.54
CA LEU A 783 -3.66 -25.02 0.79
C LEU A 783 -2.87 -26.20 1.36
N ASP A 784 -3.51 -27.07 2.14
CA ASP A 784 -2.87 -28.27 2.68
C ASP A 784 -2.63 -29.29 1.56
N TRP A 785 -3.60 -29.45 0.66
CA TRP A 785 -3.44 -30.27 -0.53
C TRP A 785 -2.38 -29.69 -1.47
N LEU A 786 -2.42 -28.39 -1.75
CA LEU A 786 -1.46 -27.71 -2.63
C LEU A 786 -0.01 -27.85 -2.11
N THR A 787 0.20 -27.75 -0.80
CA THR A 787 1.52 -27.93 -0.20
C THR A 787 1.94 -29.40 -0.18
N ALA A 788 1.00 -30.34 0.01
CA ALA A 788 1.26 -31.78 -0.09
C ALA A 788 1.67 -32.21 -1.50
N LEU A 789 1.23 -31.51 -2.55
CA LEU A 789 1.72 -31.72 -3.91
C LEU A 789 3.22 -31.51 -4.06
N LYS A 790 3.94 -30.92 -3.10
CA LYS A 790 5.42 -30.77 -3.11
C LYS A 790 6.17 -31.95 -2.47
N GLN A 791 5.47 -32.96 -1.96
CA GLN A 791 6.11 -34.10 -1.31
C GLN A 791 7.10 -34.80 -2.26
N ALA A 792 8.26 -35.19 -1.73
CA ALA A 792 9.30 -35.85 -2.53
C ALA A 792 8.86 -37.22 -3.06
N ASP A 793 8.03 -37.93 -2.28
CA ASP A 793 7.48 -39.23 -2.65
C ASP A 793 6.09 -39.03 -3.29
N THR A 794 6.03 -39.04 -4.62
CA THR A 794 4.80 -38.78 -5.37
C THR A 794 3.73 -39.86 -5.16
N SER A 795 4.10 -41.06 -4.71
CA SER A 795 3.13 -42.14 -4.43
C SER A 795 2.24 -41.85 -3.21
N LYS A 796 2.67 -40.92 -2.33
CA LYS A 796 1.92 -40.50 -1.15
C LYS A 796 0.97 -39.33 -1.43
N ILE A 797 1.03 -38.75 -2.62
CA ILE A 797 0.17 -37.65 -3.01
C ILE A 797 -1.24 -38.18 -3.23
N LYS A 798 -2.20 -37.66 -2.46
CA LYS A 798 -3.61 -37.96 -2.63
C LYS A 798 -4.14 -37.20 -3.85
N LYS A 799 -4.51 -37.94 -4.89
CA LYS A 799 -5.23 -37.38 -6.04
C LYS A 799 -6.69 -37.09 -5.67
N ASN A 800 -7.27 -36.07 -6.29
CA ASN A 800 -8.68 -35.73 -6.15
C ASN A 800 -9.55 -36.81 -6.82
N ARG A 801 -9.14 -37.28 -8.00
CA ARG A 801 -9.69 -38.46 -8.68
C ARG A 801 -8.58 -39.41 -9.09
N GLU A 802 -8.88 -40.70 -9.15
CA GLU A 802 -7.90 -41.71 -9.57
C GLU A 802 -7.42 -41.48 -11.02
N THR A 803 -8.30 -40.94 -11.86
CA THR A 803 -8.07 -40.60 -13.27
C THR A 803 -7.20 -39.35 -13.46
N ASP A 804 -6.98 -38.54 -12.43
CA ASP A 804 -6.18 -37.32 -12.54
C ASP A 804 -4.71 -37.64 -12.86
N VAL A 805 -4.06 -36.76 -13.60
CA VAL A 805 -2.71 -36.98 -14.13
C VAL A 805 -1.73 -36.10 -13.38
N LEU A 806 -0.71 -36.71 -12.76
CA LEU A 806 0.41 -36.03 -12.14
C LEU A 806 1.66 -36.28 -12.98
N ILE A 807 2.28 -35.20 -13.45
CA ILE A 807 3.55 -35.21 -14.19
C ILE A 807 4.59 -34.52 -13.30
N ASP A 808 5.71 -35.21 -13.10
CA ASP A 808 6.85 -34.71 -12.33
C ASP A 808 8.07 -34.64 -13.24
N SER A 809 8.48 -33.43 -13.62
CA SER A 809 9.65 -33.15 -14.44
C SER A 809 10.65 -32.32 -13.63
N ALA A 810 11.92 -32.28 -14.04
CA ALA A 810 12.99 -31.60 -13.29
C ALA A 810 12.58 -30.16 -12.90
N ASP A 811 12.40 -29.95 -11.59
CA ASP A 811 11.95 -28.71 -10.93
C ASP A 811 10.56 -28.16 -11.31
N VAL A 812 9.75 -28.88 -12.09
CA VAL A 812 8.37 -28.50 -12.41
C VAL A 812 7.41 -29.68 -12.27
N ARG A 813 6.39 -29.50 -11.45
CA ARG A 813 5.33 -30.47 -11.22
C ARG A 813 4.01 -29.95 -11.77
N LYS A 814 3.31 -30.78 -12.55
CA LYS A 814 2.01 -30.45 -13.15
C LYS A 814 0.96 -31.47 -12.73
N TYR A 815 -0.17 -30.99 -12.26
CA TYR A 815 -1.35 -31.78 -11.91
C TYR A 815 -2.50 -31.38 -12.81
N TYR A 816 -3.11 -32.33 -13.49
CA TYR A 816 -4.23 -32.11 -14.41
C TYR A 816 -5.48 -32.79 -13.88
N PHE A 817 -6.58 -32.04 -13.84
CA PHE A 817 -7.87 -32.54 -13.35
C PHE A 817 -8.69 -33.16 -14.47
N THR A 818 -9.32 -34.28 -14.16
CA THR A 818 -10.17 -35.04 -15.07
C THR A 818 -11.63 -35.09 -14.63
N ASP A 819 -12.56 -35.20 -15.59
CA ASP A 819 -13.97 -35.45 -15.33
C ASP A 819 -14.24 -36.90 -14.84
N LYS A 820 -15.49 -37.36 -14.80
CA LYS A 820 -15.80 -38.72 -14.32
C LYS A 820 -15.45 -39.79 -15.36
N GLU A 821 -15.37 -39.37 -16.62
CA GLU A 821 -15.09 -40.16 -17.81
C GLU A 821 -13.58 -40.22 -18.10
N GLY A 822 -12.77 -39.44 -17.38
CA GLY A 822 -11.31 -39.37 -17.49
C GLY A 822 -10.81 -38.34 -18.51
N GLN A 823 -11.69 -37.47 -19.01
CA GLN A 823 -11.34 -36.37 -19.92
C GLN A 823 -10.79 -35.17 -19.15
N LEU A 824 -9.84 -34.44 -19.74
CA LEU A 824 -9.25 -33.27 -19.10
C LEU A 824 -10.28 -32.14 -19.00
N THR A 825 -10.39 -31.56 -17.80
CA THR A 825 -11.34 -30.46 -17.52
C THR A 825 -10.81 -29.08 -17.91
N GLY A 826 -9.53 -28.98 -18.29
CA GLY A 826 -8.82 -27.71 -18.47
C GLY A 826 -8.21 -27.15 -17.17
N GLU A 827 -8.75 -27.53 -16.00
CA GLU A 827 -8.15 -27.16 -14.72
C GLU A 827 -6.79 -27.86 -14.53
N LYS A 828 -5.80 -27.10 -14.08
CA LYS A 828 -4.45 -27.60 -13.81
C LYS A 828 -3.75 -26.81 -12.70
N VAL A 829 -2.85 -27.48 -11.99
CA VAL A 829 -1.89 -26.87 -11.06
C VAL A 829 -0.49 -27.10 -11.56
N GLN A 830 0.31 -26.04 -11.60
CA GLN A 830 1.74 -26.09 -11.86
C GLN A 830 2.51 -25.57 -10.65
N ILE A 831 3.54 -26.31 -10.24
CA ILE A 831 4.46 -25.93 -9.17
C ILE A 831 5.85 -25.91 -9.76
N ALA A 832 6.50 -24.75 -9.76
CA ALA A 832 7.88 -24.59 -10.21
C ALA A 832 8.79 -24.31 -9.00
N GLY A 833 9.92 -25.02 -8.93
CA GLY A 833 10.88 -24.90 -7.83
C GLY A 833 10.31 -25.34 -6.47
N LYS A 834 10.64 -24.59 -5.41
CA LYS A 834 10.24 -24.89 -4.02
C LYS A 834 9.54 -23.69 -3.38
N PRO A 835 8.34 -23.30 -3.86
CA PRO A 835 7.61 -22.15 -3.34
C PRO A 835 7.17 -22.39 -1.89
N ALA A 836 6.96 -21.31 -1.12
CA ALA A 836 6.52 -21.37 0.27
C ALA A 836 5.44 -20.32 0.56
N LEU A 837 4.35 -20.73 1.21
CA LEU A 837 3.20 -19.85 1.50
C LEU A 837 3.53 -18.73 2.50
N ASN A 838 4.53 -18.94 3.36
CA ASN A 838 5.01 -17.93 4.32
C ASN A 838 6.05 -16.95 3.72
N ARG A 839 6.37 -17.08 2.43
CA ARG A 839 7.32 -16.22 1.71
C ARG A 839 6.79 -15.97 0.30
N LEU A 840 5.80 -15.10 0.21
CA LEU A 840 5.25 -14.62 -1.05
C LEU A 840 5.77 -13.21 -1.34
N GLN A 841 6.12 -12.96 -2.60
CA GLN A 841 6.56 -11.66 -3.10
C GLN A 841 5.59 -11.09 -4.13
N TYR A 842 4.78 -11.93 -4.77
CA TYR A 842 3.82 -11.46 -5.76
C TYR A 842 2.60 -12.38 -5.87
N PHE A 843 1.52 -11.80 -6.36
CA PHE A 843 0.41 -12.49 -7.00
C PHE A 843 0.34 -12.00 -8.45
N SER A 844 0.19 -12.92 -9.39
CA SER A 844 -0.07 -12.61 -10.80
C SER A 844 -1.34 -13.31 -11.24
N VAL A 845 -2.13 -12.61 -12.04
CA VAL A 845 -3.33 -13.12 -12.67
C VAL A 845 -3.22 -12.86 -14.16
N GLY A 846 -3.85 -13.70 -14.98
CA GLY A 846 -3.79 -13.48 -16.41
C GLY A 846 -4.78 -14.33 -17.17
N VAL A 847 -4.98 -13.93 -18.43
CA VAL A 847 -5.94 -14.50 -19.35
C VAL A 847 -5.18 -15.09 -20.53
N LYS A 848 -5.46 -16.34 -20.87
CA LYS A 848 -4.85 -17.06 -21.98
C LYS A 848 -5.90 -17.42 -23.02
N ASN A 849 -5.59 -17.10 -24.28
CA ASN A 849 -6.36 -17.57 -25.42
C ASN A 849 -5.96 -19.02 -25.75
N ILE A 850 -6.87 -19.97 -25.55
CA ILE A 850 -6.67 -21.38 -25.94
C ILE A 850 -7.33 -21.73 -27.27
N GLY A 851 -8.11 -20.82 -27.86
CA GLY A 851 -8.71 -20.94 -29.19
C GLY A 851 -7.67 -20.85 -30.31
N ASP A 852 -8.15 -20.90 -31.55
CA ASP A 852 -7.32 -20.86 -32.75
C ASP A 852 -7.43 -19.52 -33.51
N GLU A 853 -8.23 -18.58 -33.00
CA GLU A 853 -8.40 -17.22 -33.53
C GLU A 853 -8.14 -16.16 -32.44
N PRO A 854 -7.85 -14.90 -32.80
CA PRO A 854 -7.77 -13.81 -31.83
C PRO A 854 -9.09 -13.61 -31.09
N ILE A 855 -9.03 -13.27 -29.80
CA ILE A 855 -10.20 -13.11 -28.95
C ILE A 855 -10.22 -11.73 -28.28
N THR A 856 -11.41 -11.22 -28.01
CA THR A 856 -11.65 -9.96 -27.28
C THR A 856 -12.64 -10.19 -26.15
N GLY A 857 -12.46 -9.49 -25.04
CA GLY A 857 -13.41 -9.50 -23.93
C GLY A 857 -12.80 -9.08 -22.61
N GLU A 858 -13.50 -9.43 -21.54
CA GLU A 858 -13.15 -9.09 -20.19
C GLU A 858 -13.30 -10.30 -19.27
N VAL A 859 -12.36 -10.44 -18.34
CA VAL A 859 -12.49 -11.33 -17.19
C VAL A 859 -12.42 -10.48 -15.93
N TRP A 860 -13.43 -10.58 -15.06
CA TRP A 860 -13.45 -9.85 -13.80
C TRP A 860 -13.04 -10.77 -12.65
N LEU A 861 -12.29 -10.24 -11.69
CA LEU A 861 -11.78 -10.96 -10.53
C LEU A 861 -12.22 -10.24 -9.27
N ASP A 862 -12.65 -11.03 -8.29
CA ASP A 862 -13.24 -10.48 -7.07
C ASP A 862 -12.92 -11.32 -5.81
N GLU A 863 -12.81 -10.64 -4.67
CA GLU A 863 -12.65 -11.19 -3.32
C GLU A 863 -11.56 -12.29 -3.19
N LEU A 864 -10.29 -11.95 -3.52
CA LEU A 864 -9.15 -12.83 -3.27
C LEU A 864 -8.86 -12.92 -1.77
N ARG A 865 -9.20 -14.07 -1.16
CA ARG A 865 -9.27 -14.22 0.29
C ARG A 865 -8.85 -15.59 0.81
N LEU A 866 -8.51 -15.65 2.08
CA LEU A 866 -8.29 -16.87 2.85
C LEU A 866 -9.55 -17.23 3.65
N SER A 867 -9.86 -18.52 3.72
CA SER A 867 -11.07 -19.05 4.37
C SER A 867 -10.80 -20.36 5.11
N GLY A 868 -11.53 -20.59 6.20
CA GLY A 868 -11.37 -21.80 7.03
C GLY A 868 -10.17 -21.71 7.95
N VAL A 869 -10.24 -20.85 8.97
CA VAL A 869 -9.18 -20.69 9.97
C VAL A 869 -9.03 -21.96 10.83
N LYS A 870 -7.80 -22.44 10.93
CA LYS A 870 -7.40 -23.58 11.77
C LYS A 870 -7.44 -23.19 13.25
N LYS A 871 -8.02 -24.06 14.07
CA LYS A 871 -8.22 -23.87 15.52
C LYS A 871 -7.42 -24.90 16.31
N GLU A 872 -6.12 -24.94 16.05
CA GLU A 872 -5.22 -25.91 16.68
C GLU A 872 -5.00 -25.60 18.16
N LYS A 873 -5.10 -26.62 19.01
CA LYS A 873 -4.95 -26.44 20.46
C LYS A 873 -3.48 -26.55 20.86
N GLY A 874 -3.02 -25.63 21.69
CA GLY A 874 -1.67 -25.65 22.25
C GLY A 874 -1.65 -26.07 23.71
N VAL A 875 -0.62 -26.79 24.15
CA VAL A 875 -0.41 -27.20 25.54
C VAL A 875 0.96 -26.76 26.02
N ALA A 876 1.02 -26.25 27.25
CA ALA A 876 2.26 -26.03 27.98
C ALA A 876 2.20 -26.73 29.33
N MET A 877 3.33 -27.27 29.76
CA MET A 877 3.51 -27.82 31.09
C MET A 877 4.83 -27.39 31.70
N ARG A 878 4.82 -27.19 33.01
CA ARG A 878 6.02 -26.93 33.81
C ARG A 878 5.93 -27.68 35.12
N VAL A 879 7.02 -28.34 35.49
CA VAL A 879 7.19 -29.01 36.78
C VAL A 879 8.50 -28.54 37.38
N GLN A 880 8.44 -28.04 38.61
CA GLN A 880 9.59 -27.61 39.38
C GLN A 880 9.65 -28.38 40.69
N SER A 881 10.77 -29.04 40.94
CA SER A 881 11.09 -29.66 42.22
C SER A 881 12.24 -28.90 42.86
N LYS A 882 12.05 -28.46 44.10
CA LYS A 882 13.09 -27.77 44.88
C LYS A 882 13.31 -28.52 46.18
N PHE A 883 14.57 -28.77 46.49
CA PHE A 883 15.01 -29.42 47.70
C PHE A 883 15.98 -28.50 48.42
N ASN A 884 15.62 -28.06 49.62
CA ASN A 884 16.49 -27.28 50.49
C ASN A 884 17.00 -28.19 51.61
N LEU A 885 18.32 -28.29 51.74
CA LEU A 885 19.00 -29.11 52.72
C LEU A 885 19.48 -28.21 53.86
N SER A 886 18.56 -27.77 54.72
CA SER A 886 18.82 -26.82 55.80
C SER A 886 19.58 -25.56 55.33
N ASP A 887 20.72 -25.26 55.96
CA ASP A 887 21.70 -24.23 55.62
C ASP A 887 22.91 -24.78 54.85
N LEU A 888 22.90 -26.06 54.45
CA LEU A 888 24.00 -26.73 53.76
C LEU A 888 23.92 -26.56 52.23
N GLY A 889 22.73 -26.47 51.66
CA GLY A 889 22.58 -26.32 50.21
C GLY A 889 21.16 -26.44 49.69
N SER A 890 21.02 -26.35 48.37
CA SER A 890 19.75 -26.51 47.67
C SER A 890 19.93 -27.14 46.30
N ALA A 891 18.98 -27.96 45.86
CA ALA A 891 18.90 -28.47 44.49
C ALA A 891 17.54 -28.11 43.90
N THR A 892 17.52 -27.62 42.66
CA THR A 892 16.31 -27.28 41.91
C THR A 892 16.34 -27.99 40.57
N VAL A 893 15.26 -28.70 40.26
CA VAL A 893 15.02 -29.35 38.96
C VAL A 893 13.78 -28.72 38.35
N VAL A 894 13.91 -28.17 37.15
CA VAL A 894 12.81 -27.62 36.36
C VAL A 894 12.73 -28.40 35.06
N TYR A 895 11.57 -28.96 34.79
CA TYR A 895 11.23 -29.54 33.50
C TYR A 895 10.05 -28.75 32.93
N SER A 896 10.16 -28.31 31.68
CA SER A 896 9.06 -27.63 30.99
C SER A 896 8.96 -28.12 29.56
N ARG A 897 7.73 -28.26 29.06
CA ARG A 897 7.45 -28.51 27.66
C ARG A 897 6.38 -27.56 27.17
N GLN A 898 6.58 -27.00 25.99
CA GLN A 898 5.60 -26.17 25.30
C GLN A 898 5.48 -26.64 23.87
N ASP A 899 4.28 -27.04 23.47
CA ASP A 899 3.99 -27.42 22.09
C ASP A 899 3.97 -26.18 21.18
N ALA A 900 4.22 -26.39 19.88
CA ALA A 900 4.33 -25.31 18.89
C ALA A 900 3.10 -24.38 18.86
N GLU A 901 1.90 -24.89 19.15
CA GLU A 901 0.65 -24.12 19.09
C GLU A 901 0.33 -23.33 20.37
N TYR A 902 1.08 -23.53 21.47
CA TYR A 902 0.79 -22.83 22.72
C TYR A 902 1.28 -21.37 22.68
N HIS A 903 0.38 -20.45 23.03
CA HIS A 903 0.59 -19.01 23.01
C HIS A 903 -0.20 -18.32 24.13
N ARG A 904 0.13 -17.05 24.41
CA ARG A 904 -0.51 -16.26 25.47
C ARG A 904 -1.93 -15.86 25.07
N LEU A 905 -2.74 -15.48 26.06
CA LEU A 905 -4.16 -15.16 25.87
C LEU A 905 -4.42 -14.10 24.80
N GLN A 906 -3.61 -13.04 24.75
CA GLN A 906 -3.75 -11.95 23.77
C GLN A 906 -3.11 -12.22 22.40
N GLU A 907 -2.32 -13.28 22.27
CA GLU A 907 -1.63 -13.60 21.01
C GLU A 907 -2.61 -14.29 20.05
N ARG A 908 -2.66 -13.85 18.79
CA ARG A 908 -3.58 -14.44 17.79
C ARG A 908 -3.24 -15.89 17.45
N VAL A 909 -1.95 -16.15 17.27
CA VAL A 909 -1.35 -17.43 16.90
C VAL A 909 0.00 -17.54 17.57
N SER A 910 0.51 -18.75 17.73
CA SER A 910 1.86 -18.94 18.26
C SER A 910 2.92 -18.32 17.38
N ARG A 911 3.89 -17.64 18.02
CA ARG A 911 5.08 -17.10 17.36
C ARG A 911 6.11 -18.20 17.04
N GLY A 912 6.08 -19.30 17.78
CA GLY A 912 7.00 -20.41 17.60
C GLY A 912 6.41 -21.47 16.67
N THR A 913 7.22 -22.03 15.78
CA THR A 913 6.86 -23.20 14.96
C THR A 913 7.39 -24.51 15.56
N ASN A 914 7.91 -24.45 16.79
CA ASN A 914 8.67 -25.54 17.39
C ASN A 914 8.06 -25.97 18.71
N THR A 915 8.02 -27.28 18.94
CA THR A 915 7.81 -27.85 20.26
C THR A 915 9.14 -27.80 21.03
N SER A 916 9.14 -27.13 22.17
CA SER A 916 10.30 -26.97 23.03
C SER A 916 10.19 -27.82 24.29
N GLU A 917 11.28 -28.49 24.65
CA GLU A 917 11.44 -29.26 25.87
C GLU A 917 12.73 -28.81 26.58
N ASN A 918 12.60 -28.31 27.80
CA ASN A 918 13.73 -27.80 28.58
C ASN A 918 13.83 -28.56 29.90
N LEU A 919 15.04 -28.96 30.25
CA LEU A 919 15.40 -29.53 31.55
C LEU A 919 16.55 -28.71 32.14
N ASN A 920 16.31 -28.08 33.29
CA ASN A 920 17.31 -27.35 34.05
C ASN A 920 17.47 -27.98 35.43
N VAL A 921 18.68 -28.40 35.76
CA VAL A 921 19.05 -28.93 37.07
C VAL A 921 20.13 -28.02 37.64
N SER A 922 19.86 -27.36 38.76
CA SER A 922 20.82 -26.51 39.46
C SER A 922 21.00 -26.97 40.90
N GLY A 923 22.22 -26.84 41.40
CA GLY A 923 22.58 -27.19 42.76
C GLY A 923 23.53 -26.17 43.34
N LYS A 924 23.33 -25.83 44.60
CA LYS A 924 24.26 -25.04 45.41
C LYS A 924 24.55 -25.80 46.69
N MET A 925 25.81 -25.85 47.09
CA MET A 925 26.26 -26.46 48.33
C MET A 925 27.30 -25.57 48.98
N ASP A 926 27.08 -25.27 50.26
CA ASP A 926 27.96 -24.46 51.07
C ASP A 926 28.92 -25.39 51.84
N LEU A 927 29.97 -25.86 51.16
CA LEU A 927 30.91 -26.88 51.66
C LEU A 927 31.61 -26.47 52.97
N HIS A 928 31.77 -25.17 53.21
CA HIS A 928 32.31 -24.66 54.47
C HIS A 928 31.48 -25.00 55.70
N ARG A 929 30.18 -25.29 55.54
CA ARG A 929 29.30 -25.78 56.62
C ARG A 929 29.66 -27.20 57.07
N LEU A 930 30.53 -27.91 56.35
CA LEU A 930 31.11 -29.20 56.73
C LEU A 930 32.45 -29.07 57.49
N LEU A 931 32.92 -27.84 57.74
CA LEU A 931 34.18 -27.54 58.44
C LEU A 931 33.90 -26.82 59.76
N PRO A 932 34.84 -26.83 60.73
CA PRO A 932 34.67 -26.11 61.99
C PRO A 932 34.45 -24.61 61.76
N ARG A 933 33.36 -24.05 62.33
CA ARG A 933 33.01 -22.62 62.22
C ARG A 933 34.15 -21.69 62.65
N SER A 934 35.04 -22.13 63.53
CA SER A 934 36.22 -21.38 64.00
C SER A 934 37.21 -21.00 62.89
N TRP A 935 37.17 -21.64 61.73
CA TRP A 935 38.11 -21.35 60.64
C TRP A 935 37.71 -20.14 59.79
N GLY A 936 36.44 -19.70 59.83
CA GLY A 936 35.98 -18.50 59.11
C GLY A 936 36.06 -18.58 57.57
N ILE A 937 36.18 -19.77 57.00
CA ILE A 937 36.30 -20.01 55.55
C ILE A 937 34.91 -20.06 54.92
N SER A 938 34.72 -19.48 53.73
CA SER A 938 33.49 -19.61 52.93
C SER A 938 33.81 -20.27 51.58
N ILE A 939 33.20 -21.43 51.33
CA ILE A 939 33.35 -22.20 50.08
C ILE A 939 31.95 -22.52 49.56
N PRO A 940 31.34 -21.62 48.76
CA PRO A 940 30.12 -21.93 48.02
C PRO A 940 30.48 -22.66 46.73
N LEU A 941 29.89 -23.83 46.51
CA LEU A 941 29.95 -24.57 45.26
C LEU A 941 28.59 -24.52 44.58
N SER A 942 28.54 -24.10 43.32
CA SER A 942 27.33 -24.17 42.51
C SER A 942 27.60 -24.89 41.20
N GLY A 943 26.61 -25.63 40.72
CA GLY A 943 26.63 -26.27 39.42
C GLY A 943 25.25 -26.25 38.79
N SER A 944 25.19 -26.15 37.47
CA SER A 944 23.96 -26.23 36.71
C SER A 944 24.15 -27.05 35.44
N LEU A 945 23.12 -27.81 35.08
CA LEU A 945 23.01 -28.55 33.83
C LEU A 945 21.73 -28.12 33.13
N THR A 946 21.84 -27.67 31.89
CA THR A 946 20.70 -27.28 31.06
C THR A 946 20.70 -28.10 29.79
N ARG A 947 19.55 -28.69 29.46
CA ARG A 947 19.31 -29.38 28.20
C ARG A 947 18.06 -28.81 27.56
N ASN A 948 18.22 -28.26 26.36
CA ASN A 948 17.12 -27.73 25.56
C ASN A 948 16.99 -28.60 24.29
N GLN A 949 15.78 -29.04 24.00
CA GLN A 949 15.44 -29.73 22.76
C GLN A 949 14.32 -28.96 22.06
N SER A 950 14.54 -28.63 20.79
CA SER A 950 13.55 -27.98 19.93
C SER A 950 13.25 -28.89 18.75
N ARG A 951 11.97 -29.12 18.45
CA ARG A 951 11.53 -29.90 17.29
C ARG A 951 10.60 -29.04 16.43
N PRO A 952 10.91 -28.79 15.15
CA PRO A 952 10.01 -28.08 14.25
C PRO A 952 8.75 -28.92 13.97
N LYS A 953 7.65 -28.21 13.71
CA LYS A 953 6.36 -28.78 13.30
C LYS A 953 6.44 -29.44 11.92
#